data_AF-A0A369H7M7-F1
#
_entry.id   AF-A0A369H7M7-F1
#
_cell.length_a   1.000
_cell.length_b   1.000
_cell.length_c   1.000
_cell.angle_alpha   90.00
_cell.angle_beta   90.00
_cell.angle_gamma   90.00
#
_symmetry.space_group_name_H-M   'P 1'
#
loop_
_entity.id
_entity.type
_entity.pdbx_description
1 polymer ?
#
loop_
_entity_poly.entity_id
_entity_poly.type
_entity_poly.pdbx_seq_one_letter_code
_entity_poly.pdbx_strand_id
1 'polypeptide(L)'
;MAVIVPPARFVGRRLLLLASVARFADRRISLALAAAAILSAKLVHVYAHADALPTHALLFWGPSLFAQDTLLLLLLRLLLDGRLPVPARPVASAIASAVAVLVTLLAGISISFFTVAGLELHWRNLGAAADVSAWRMLLTGLLSMCLVLVALVFLAGLLQAPCFLVTGMALDLLRWPLRLFASCRRGSDSGAGSGSSDPGSGLGSGLGSGLGSGLGSGYRRLSHQHDYDDDECDDDDDSELGLKTSQELRPTSRRLLVALYVFVGLCLLVQAVNYALRPHDSALVFMSWTLPLLPLIELTLSSPALSRLRGKDASSLNGNITALADPPPLSWLPSEKPLQGFSDWYLEDQLHYNAAQDPIRVSNLDKPPLEELRSALGKLQIRNVVLLKLEATRKDVFPLKRDGFIWRRLANGSVTGELSKEAESRLATLTPVANYLTGDYADGFKHKKRPRRGGVNFNNAHSSSTYTLKSLTASLCGLTPLIIDFNLEYLSHFYQPCLPHVFEALNQLEGTNAEASGNDTTETTGDDDVEDDSDFTSYPWRSTYMQSVTNTFDKQFPLMPHFGYKPGTIITKEYLRSSAAKFGRTNVSDINYFGLPEIVLDDYIRDAFSEARRKKERVFLTHLTSTTHHDFKLPVGETYVPLTDDSELDSLSHYVNVVGYVDRWIGRVLDIIRQEGAEDETLVVVAGDHGLSIAEQGSVSTYGNGNIGNFGVPLVLSHPKLPSIDVDDAVSSIQILPTILDLLIESGSLSTSQTEAARDLISNYEGKSLIRPQNAGSGPKGLGDWQFSLINPGGTMLAVRERSRPGWRLIVPIIDNVSWRFTDADASPHEEESVVAFDLDIFLSDVELQHGREASKWVRKAAEVTSWYVDENAKRWRFGGQRPKKPRPNP
;
A
#
# COMPACT_ATOMS: atom_id res chain seq x y z
N MET A 1 -15.52 39.40 53.74
CA MET A 1 -14.80 38.86 54.91
C MET A 1 -13.94 37.70 54.45
N ALA A 2 -12.71 37.59 54.96
CA ALA A 2 -11.79 36.51 54.61
C ALA A 2 -12.05 35.25 55.44
N VAL A 3 -11.81 34.08 54.84
CA VAL A 3 -11.46 32.85 55.58
C VAL A 3 -10.30 32.19 54.81
N ILE A 4 -9.19 31.96 55.52
CA ILE A 4 -7.99 31.31 55.00
C ILE A 4 -8.00 29.85 55.44
N VAL A 5 -7.76 28.91 54.52
CA VAL A 5 -7.50 27.48 54.82
C VAL A 5 -6.38 26.99 53.88
N PRO A 6 -5.34 26.28 54.37
CA PRO A 6 -4.12 26.00 53.60
C PRO A 6 -4.20 24.78 52.65
N PRO A 7 -3.29 24.69 51.64
CA PRO A 7 -3.34 23.66 50.61
C PRO A 7 -2.57 22.38 51.00
N ALA A 8 -3.24 21.41 51.62
CA ALA A 8 -2.64 20.12 52.02
C ALA A 8 -3.25 18.89 51.30
N ARG A 9 -3.47 18.96 49.97
CA ARG A 9 -4.02 17.84 49.17
C ARG A 9 -3.39 17.62 47.78
N PHE A 10 -2.21 18.17 47.49
CA PHE A 10 -1.60 18.09 46.14
C PHE A 10 -0.35 17.20 45.97
N VAL A 11 0.16 16.59 47.04
CA VAL A 11 1.38 15.74 46.98
C VAL A 11 1.06 14.27 46.71
N GLY A 12 -0.02 13.72 47.29
CA GLY A 12 -0.35 12.29 47.19
C GLY A 12 -0.65 11.75 45.78
N ARG A 13 -1.13 12.59 44.85
CA ARG A 13 -1.40 12.16 43.46
C ARG A 13 -0.15 12.05 42.58
N ARG A 14 0.94 12.77 42.88
CA ARG A 14 2.23 12.59 42.16
C ARG A 14 2.93 11.32 42.62
N LEU A 15 2.88 10.99 43.91
CA LEU A 15 3.46 9.76 44.45
C LEU A 15 2.74 8.50 43.96
N LEU A 16 1.42 8.51 43.79
CA LEU A 16 0.69 7.37 43.20
C LEU A 16 1.06 7.13 41.72
N LEU A 17 1.24 8.20 40.93
CA LEU A 17 1.73 8.08 39.55
C LEU A 17 3.18 7.58 39.48
N LEU A 18 4.06 8.05 40.38
CA LEU A 18 5.44 7.55 40.48
C LEU A 18 5.51 6.09 40.95
N ALA A 19 4.66 5.67 41.88
CA ALA A 19 4.56 4.28 42.32
C ALA A 19 4.02 3.34 41.23
N SER A 20 3.13 3.83 40.36
CA SER A 20 2.70 3.09 39.16
C SER A 20 3.83 2.93 38.15
N VAL A 21 4.68 3.95 37.96
CA VAL A 21 5.89 3.87 37.11
C VAL A 21 6.94 2.95 37.71
N ALA A 22 7.11 2.92 39.03
CA ALA A 22 8.06 2.04 39.71
C ALA A 22 7.75 0.54 39.50
N ARG A 23 6.47 0.15 39.35
CA ARG A 23 6.12 -1.25 39.01
C ARG A 23 6.48 -1.66 37.58
N PHE A 24 6.64 -0.72 36.66
CA PHE A 24 7.21 -1.00 35.33
C PHE A 24 8.75 -1.06 35.34
N ALA A 25 9.39 -0.68 36.45
CA ALA A 25 10.85 -0.77 36.63
C ALA A 25 11.32 -2.12 37.20
N ASP A 26 10.44 -3.11 37.39
CA ASP A 26 10.87 -4.49 37.65
C ASP A 26 11.63 -5.03 36.43
N ARG A 27 12.87 -5.47 36.68
CA ARG A 27 13.77 -6.10 35.70
C ARG A 27 13.12 -7.32 35.02
N ARG A 28 12.28 -8.07 35.74
CA ARG A 28 11.58 -9.25 35.23
C ARG A 28 10.51 -8.87 34.21
N ILE A 29 9.70 -7.85 34.53
CA ILE A 29 8.63 -7.36 33.66
C ILE A 29 9.21 -6.70 32.41
N SER A 30 10.24 -5.86 32.53
CA SER A 30 10.90 -5.22 31.37
C SER A 30 11.42 -6.24 30.35
N LEU A 31 12.07 -7.32 30.82
CA LEU A 31 12.57 -8.37 29.93
C LEU A 31 11.45 -9.21 29.29
N ALA A 32 10.43 -9.57 30.07
CA ALA A 32 9.31 -10.37 29.57
C ALA A 32 8.41 -9.58 28.60
N LEU A 33 8.32 -8.25 28.76
CA LEU A 33 7.65 -7.37 27.82
C LEU A 33 8.35 -7.37 26.45
N ALA A 34 9.68 -7.22 26.44
CA ALA A 34 10.47 -7.35 25.21
C ALA A 34 10.33 -8.75 24.58
N ALA A 35 10.36 -9.82 25.39
CA ALA A 35 10.22 -11.19 24.90
C ALA A 35 8.84 -11.44 24.29
N ALA A 36 7.75 -11.06 24.97
CA ALA A 36 6.39 -11.18 24.46
C ALA A 36 6.21 -10.41 23.14
N ALA A 37 6.68 -9.16 23.07
CA ALA A 37 6.58 -8.33 21.89
C ALA A 37 7.37 -8.88 20.68
N ILE A 38 8.65 -9.24 20.86
CA ILE A 38 9.49 -9.74 19.76
C ILE A 38 9.00 -11.09 19.27
N LEU A 39 8.69 -12.03 20.16
CA LEU A 39 8.26 -13.37 19.77
C LEU A 39 6.89 -13.33 19.07
N SER A 40 5.92 -12.56 19.57
CA SER A 40 4.63 -12.40 18.90
C SER A 40 4.78 -11.75 17.52
N ALA A 41 5.59 -10.69 17.39
CA ALA A 41 5.83 -10.05 16.11
C ALA A 41 6.56 -10.99 15.13
N LYS A 42 7.55 -11.76 15.60
CA LYS A 42 8.29 -12.74 14.78
C LYS A 42 7.39 -13.90 14.33
N LEU A 43 6.45 -14.35 15.18
CA LEU A 43 5.46 -15.37 14.81
C LEU A 43 4.49 -14.86 13.75
N VAL A 44 3.98 -13.63 13.89
CA VAL A 44 3.14 -12.99 12.85
C VAL A 44 3.91 -12.83 11.54
N HIS A 45 5.17 -12.40 11.61
CA HIS A 45 6.05 -12.29 10.44
C HIS A 45 6.26 -13.63 9.72
N VAL A 46 6.61 -14.69 10.46
CA VAL A 46 6.77 -16.04 9.89
C VAL A 46 5.46 -16.59 9.33
N TYR A 47 4.32 -16.29 9.96
CA TYR A 47 2.99 -16.68 9.47
C TYR A 47 2.63 -15.94 8.16
N ALA A 48 2.88 -14.63 8.08
CA ALA A 48 2.55 -13.80 6.92
C ALA A 48 3.28 -14.20 5.63
N HIS A 49 4.43 -14.88 5.75
CA HIS A 49 5.23 -15.38 4.61
C HIS A 49 5.32 -16.91 4.57
N ALA A 50 4.45 -17.63 5.30
CA ALA A 50 4.52 -19.09 5.40
C ALA A 50 4.40 -19.79 4.03
N ASP A 51 3.50 -19.30 3.17
CA ASP A 51 3.26 -19.86 1.84
C ASP A 51 4.41 -19.57 0.84
N ALA A 52 5.22 -18.55 1.11
CA ALA A 52 6.38 -18.17 0.31
C ALA A 52 7.68 -18.88 0.72
N LEU A 53 7.62 -19.73 1.76
CA LEU A 53 8.76 -20.44 2.34
C LEU A 53 8.57 -21.96 2.22
N PRO A 54 9.49 -22.71 1.59
CA PRO A 54 9.36 -24.15 1.51
C PRO A 54 9.24 -24.79 2.91
N THR A 55 8.29 -25.70 3.10
CA THR A 55 8.01 -26.31 4.42
C THR A 55 9.26 -26.96 5.03
N HIS A 56 10.12 -27.56 4.20
CA HIS A 56 11.40 -28.13 4.64
C HIS A 56 12.36 -27.05 5.16
N ALA A 57 12.40 -25.87 4.55
CA ALA A 57 13.24 -24.76 4.98
C ALA A 57 12.76 -24.21 6.34
N LEU A 58 11.45 -24.11 6.58
CA LEU A 58 10.90 -23.76 7.89
C LEU A 58 11.24 -24.83 8.95
N LEU A 59 11.12 -26.12 8.64
CA LEU A 59 11.42 -27.20 9.58
C LEU A 59 12.92 -27.28 9.94
N PHE A 60 13.82 -27.19 8.97
CA PHE A 60 15.26 -27.31 9.22
C PHE A 60 15.88 -25.99 9.70
N TRP A 61 15.54 -24.85 9.09
CA TRP A 61 16.18 -23.56 9.38
C TRP A 61 15.38 -22.67 10.34
N GLY A 62 14.13 -22.99 10.67
CA GLY A 62 13.26 -22.21 11.56
C GLY A 62 13.93 -21.69 12.84
N PRO A 63 14.70 -22.50 13.61
CA PRO A 63 15.41 -22.02 14.80
C PRO A 63 16.37 -20.84 14.56
N SER A 64 16.95 -20.75 13.36
CA SER A 64 17.86 -19.65 12.98
C SER A 64 17.16 -18.30 12.82
N LEU A 65 15.85 -18.30 12.51
CA LEU A 65 15.06 -17.08 12.29
C LEU A 65 14.93 -16.25 13.58
N PHE A 66 14.99 -16.92 14.73
CA PHE A 66 14.92 -16.33 16.06
C PHE A 66 16.30 -16.03 16.68
N ALA A 67 17.40 -16.20 15.93
CA ALA A 67 18.75 -16.05 16.48
C ALA A 67 19.06 -14.60 16.89
N GLN A 68 18.66 -13.62 16.07
CA GLN A 68 18.83 -12.21 16.40
C GLN A 68 17.96 -11.78 17.59
N ASP A 69 16.73 -12.29 17.66
CA ASP A 69 15.80 -12.05 18.75
C ASP A 69 16.33 -12.61 20.08
N THR A 70 16.89 -13.82 20.03
CA THR A 70 17.54 -14.47 21.18
C THR A 70 18.74 -13.67 21.66
N LEU A 71 19.59 -13.18 20.74
CA LEU A 71 20.71 -12.31 21.06
C LEU A 71 20.25 -11.00 21.73
N LEU A 72 19.19 -10.36 21.22
CA LEU A 72 18.63 -9.14 21.79
C LEU A 72 18.10 -9.38 23.23
N LEU A 73 17.38 -10.49 23.47
CA LEU A 73 16.92 -10.84 24.82
C LEU A 73 18.07 -11.13 25.79
N LEU A 74 19.17 -11.75 25.32
CA LEU A 74 20.37 -11.97 26.13
C LEU A 74 21.09 -10.65 26.45
N LEU A 75 21.18 -9.72 25.51
CA LEU A 75 21.71 -8.36 25.73
C LEU A 75 20.87 -7.58 26.74
N LEU A 76 19.55 -7.63 26.65
CA LEU A 76 18.65 -7.03 27.65
C LEU A 76 18.82 -7.68 29.02
N ARG A 77 18.93 -9.02 29.09
CA ARG A 77 19.18 -9.72 30.36
C ARG A 77 20.53 -9.36 30.98
N LEU A 78 21.57 -9.07 30.18
CA LEU A 78 22.87 -8.58 30.62
C LEU A 78 22.80 -7.16 31.19
N LEU A 79 22.06 -6.25 30.56
CA LEU A 79 21.80 -4.90 31.09
C LEU A 79 20.99 -4.92 32.40
N LEU A 80 20.17 -5.96 32.58
CA LEU A 80 19.34 -6.21 33.77
C LEU A 80 20.00 -7.18 34.78
N ASP A 81 21.32 -7.39 34.69
CA ASP A 81 22.07 -8.25 35.62
C ASP A 81 22.48 -7.47 36.89
N GLY A 82 22.13 -8.00 38.07
CA GLY A 82 22.55 -7.45 39.36
C GLY A 82 24.07 -7.40 39.56
N ARG A 83 24.85 -8.14 38.74
CA ARG A 83 26.32 -8.14 38.76
C ARG A 83 26.97 -6.87 38.19
N LEU A 84 26.20 -5.93 37.61
CA LEU A 84 26.72 -4.63 37.17
C LEU A 84 27.12 -3.74 38.36
N PRO A 85 28.14 -2.86 38.20
CA PRO A 85 28.51 -1.87 39.22
C PRO A 85 27.32 -0.98 39.59
N VAL A 86 27.15 -0.69 40.88
CA VAL A 86 26.03 0.12 41.42
C VAL A 86 25.73 1.40 40.60
N PRO A 87 26.71 2.27 40.23
CA PRO A 87 26.41 3.47 39.43
C PRO A 87 25.94 3.18 37.99
N ALA A 88 26.26 2.01 37.43
CA ALA A 88 25.84 1.60 36.09
C ALA A 88 24.45 0.94 36.07
N ARG A 89 24.00 0.33 37.17
CA ARG A 89 22.69 -0.35 37.29
C ARG A 89 21.49 0.51 36.86
N PRO A 90 21.28 1.76 37.36
CA PRO A 90 20.10 2.54 36.98
C PRO A 90 20.12 2.92 35.50
N VAL A 91 21.30 3.24 34.95
CA VAL A 91 21.47 3.58 33.54
C VAL A 91 21.20 2.36 32.65
N ALA A 92 21.77 1.20 32.97
CA ALA A 92 21.56 -0.03 32.22
C ALA A 92 20.09 -0.50 32.27
N SER A 93 19.44 -0.40 33.44
CA SER A 93 18.01 -0.69 33.58
C SER A 93 17.14 0.28 32.76
N ALA A 94 17.45 1.58 32.78
CA ALA A 94 16.72 2.57 31.99
C ALA A 94 16.86 2.32 30.48
N ILE A 95 18.07 1.96 30.00
CA ILE A 95 18.30 1.57 28.60
C ILE A 95 17.50 0.32 28.25
N ALA A 96 17.54 -0.72 29.09
CA ALA A 96 16.82 -1.97 28.83
C ALA A 96 15.29 -1.77 28.79
N SER A 97 14.73 -0.99 29.72
CA SER A 97 13.31 -0.65 29.73
C SER A 97 12.93 0.25 28.54
N ALA A 98 13.78 1.20 28.12
CA ALA A 98 13.54 2.02 26.93
C ALA A 98 13.52 1.17 25.64
N VAL A 99 14.44 0.21 25.49
CA VAL A 99 14.43 -0.73 24.37
C VAL A 99 13.20 -1.64 24.43
N ALA A 100 12.81 -2.15 25.60
CA ALA A 100 11.61 -2.96 25.76
C ALA A 100 10.33 -2.19 25.37
N VAL A 101 10.20 -0.92 25.75
CA VAL A 101 9.08 -0.05 25.36
C VAL A 101 9.08 0.19 23.85
N LEU A 102 10.23 0.53 23.25
CA LEU A 102 10.35 0.73 21.79
C LEU A 102 9.93 -0.53 21.02
N VAL A 103 10.49 -1.68 21.40
CA VAL A 103 10.15 -3.01 20.88
C VAL A 103 8.64 -3.27 20.96
N THR A 104 8.01 -2.95 22.08
CA THR A 104 6.56 -3.18 22.31
C THR A 104 5.70 -2.27 21.45
N LEU A 105 6.11 -1.01 21.26
CA LEU A 105 5.43 -0.08 20.36
C LEU A 105 5.54 -0.53 18.90
N LEU A 106 6.73 -0.95 18.45
CA LEU A 106 6.93 -1.50 17.11
C LEU A 106 6.10 -2.78 16.89
N ALA A 107 6.03 -3.66 17.89
CA ALA A 107 5.24 -4.89 17.81
C ALA A 107 3.74 -4.58 17.78
N GLY A 108 3.28 -3.64 18.61
CA GLY A 108 1.91 -3.13 18.60
C GLY A 108 1.51 -2.59 17.22
N ILE A 109 2.36 -1.76 16.61
CA ILE A 109 2.15 -1.23 15.25
C ILE A 109 2.10 -2.37 14.22
N SER A 110 3.11 -3.25 14.20
CA SER A 110 3.22 -4.32 13.19
C SER A 110 2.06 -5.32 13.26
N ILE A 111 1.72 -5.78 14.47
CA ILE A 111 0.65 -6.75 14.68
C ILE A 111 -0.71 -6.10 14.44
N SER A 112 -0.94 -4.87 14.92
CA SER A 112 -2.23 -4.19 14.67
C SER A 112 -2.47 -3.91 13.18
N PHE A 113 -1.42 -3.53 12.44
CA PHE A 113 -1.49 -3.39 10.98
C PHE A 113 -1.84 -4.73 10.32
N PHE A 114 -1.14 -5.81 10.68
CA PHE A 114 -1.44 -7.15 10.14
C PHE A 114 -2.90 -7.58 10.44
N THR A 115 -3.42 -7.36 11.64
CA THR A 115 -4.80 -7.70 12.00
C THR A 115 -5.88 -6.88 11.28
N VAL A 116 -5.53 -5.73 10.69
CA VAL A 116 -6.50 -4.84 10.00
C VAL A 116 -6.36 -4.90 8.49
N ALA A 117 -5.13 -5.03 7.96
CA ALA A 117 -4.85 -5.07 6.53
C ALA A 117 -4.74 -6.49 5.96
N GLY A 118 -4.48 -7.49 6.81
CA GLY A 118 -4.15 -8.86 6.41
C GLY A 118 -2.72 -9.05 5.87
N LEU A 119 -1.89 -8.00 5.91
CA LEU A 119 -0.56 -7.94 5.28
C LEU A 119 0.45 -7.26 6.20
N GLU A 120 1.74 -7.47 5.95
CA GLU A 120 2.80 -6.81 6.73
C GLU A 120 2.97 -5.33 6.39
N LEU A 121 3.44 -4.58 7.39
CA LEU A 121 3.79 -3.18 7.25
C LEU A 121 5.21 -3.02 6.71
N HIS A 122 5.37 -2.40 5.54
CA HIS A 122 6.68 -1.93 5.08
C HIS A 122 7.07 -0.64 5.83
N TRP A 123 8.01 -0.77 6.77
CA TRP A 123 8.52 0.31 7.60
C TRP A 123 9.07 1.52 6.82
N ARG A 124 9.60 1.32 5.60
CA ARG A 124 9.98 2.44 4.71
C ARG A 124 8.84 3.42 4.39
N ASN A 125 7.60 2.96 4.49
CA ASN A 125 6.39 3.70 4.13
C ASN A 125 5.76 4.44 5.33
N LEU A 126 6.27 4.20 6.54
CA LEU A 126 5.83 4.88 7.77
C LEU A 126 6.01 6.41 7.68
N GLY A 127 7.00 6.89 6.93
CA GLY A 127 7.29 8.32 6.76
C GLY A 127 6.21 9.13 6.03
N ALA A 128 5.32 8.47 5.28
CA ALA A 128 4.18 9.12 4.62
C ALA A 128 3.04 9.47 5.60
N ALA A 129 3.03 8.90 6.81
CA ALA A 129 2.05 9.18 7.86
C ALA A 129 2.14 10.60 8.47
N ALA A 130 2.92 11.50 7.87
CA ALA A 130 3.07 12.90 8.29
C ALA A 130 1.91 13.81 7.84
N ASP A 131 0.93 13.29 7.08
CA ASP A 131 -0.21 14.05 6.57
C ASP A 131 -1.44 14.00 7.49
N VAL A 132 -2.25 15.07 7.51
CA VAL A 132 -3.38 15.23 8.44
C VAL A 132 -4.44 14.14 8.25
N SER A 133 -4.67 13.73 7.00
CA SER A 133 -5.57 12.63 6.65
C SER A 133 -5.02 11.26 7.08
N ALA A 134 -3.70 11.06 7.00
CA ALA A 134 -3.06 9.84 7.50
C ALA A 134 -3.12 9.73 9.03
N TRP A 135 -3.03 10.84 9.77
CA TRP A 135 -3.28 10.85 11.22
C TRP A 135 -4.71 10.44 11.58
N ARG A 136 -5.73 10.82 10.78
CA ARG A 136 -7.11 10.37 10.99
C ARG A 136 -7.29 8.88 10.72
N MET A 137 -6.60 8.34 9.71
CA MET A 137 -6.53 6.89 9.46
C MET A 137 -5.79 6.14 10.58
N LEU A 138 -4.76 6.74 11.19
CA LEU A 138 -4.07 6.15 12.35
C LEU A 138 -4.98 6.12 13.59
N LEU A 139 -5.85 7.12 13.76
CA LEU A 139 -6.84 7.17 14.84
C LEU A 139 -7.93 6.08 14.71
N THR A 140 -8.30 5.63 13.52
CA THR A 140 -9.24 4.50 13.38
C THR A 140 -8.59 3.16 13.77
N GLY A 141 -7.29 2.99 13.50
CA GLY A 141 -6.51 1.82 13.95
C GLY A 141 -6.14 1.81 15.45
N LEU A 142 -6.36 2.92 16.17
CA LEU A 142 -5.92 3.08 17.56
C LEU A 142 -6.56 2.07 18.52
N LEU A 143 -7.82 1.65 18.28
CA LEU A 143 -8.48 0.64 19.10
C LEU A 143 -7.78 -0.71 19.00
N SER A 144 -7.49 -1.19 17.78
CA SER A 144 -6.77 -2.43 17.54
C SER A 144 -5.36 -2.38 18.14
N MET A 145 -4.64 -1.26 17.96
CA MET A 145 -3.33 -1.06 18.59
C MET A 145 -3.40 -1.13 20.12
N CYS A 146 -4.40 -0.50 20.76
CA CYS A 146 -4.60 -0.58 22.21
C CYS A 146 -4.89 -2.01 22.69
N LEU A 147 -5.73 -2.76 21.97
CA LEU A 147 -6.05 -4.16 22.30
C LEU A 147 -4.80 -5.06 22.20
N VAL A 148 -4.01 -4.91 21.13
CA VAL A 148 -2.74 -5.62 20.95
C VAL A 148 -1.75 -5.29 22.07
N LEU A 149 -1.59 -4.01 22.43
CA LEU A 149 -0.69 -3.59 23.51
C LEU A 149 -1.13 -4.16 24.87
N VAL A 150 -2.43 -4.19 25.17
CA VAL A 150 -2.97 -4.84 26.39
C VAL A 150 -2.68 -6.34 26.40
N ALA A 151 -2.86 -7.03 25.26
CA ALA A 151 -2.54 -8.45 25.13
C ALA A 151 -1.04 -8.74 25.33
N LEU A 152 -0.15 -7.91 24.78
CA LEU A 152 1.31 -8.03 24.98
C LEU A 152 1.71 -7.82 26.45
N VAL A 153 1.13 -6.83 27.14
CA VAL A 153 1.37 -6.60 28.58
C VAL A 153 0.85 -7.76 29.44
N PHE A 154 -0.33 -8.30 29.13
CA PHE A 154 -0.87 -9.48 29.81
C PHE A 154 0.03 -10.70 29.62
N LEU A 155 0.47 -10.98 28.39
CA LEU A 155 1.40 -12.07 28.07
C LEU A 155 2.74 -11.89 28.79
N ALA A 156 3.29 -10.68 28.85
CA ALA A 156 4.49 -10.36 29.61
C ALA A 156 4.33 -10.67 31.11
N GLY A 157 3.16 -10.36 31.70
CA GLY A 157 2.82 -10.68 33.08
C GLY A 157 2.80 -12.18 33.38
N LEU A 158 2.40 -13.02 32.41
CA LEU A 158 2.47 -14.48 32.51
C LEU A 158 3.91 -15.00 32.33
N LEU A 159 4.68 -14.38 31.43
CA LEU A 159 6.02 -14.84 31.03
C LEU A 159 7.17 -14.33 31.91
N GLN A 160 6.92 -13.43 32.87
CA GLN A 160 7.94 -12.80 33.72
C GLN A 160 8.92 -13.79 34.39
N ALA A 161 8.41 -14.87 34.99
CA ALA A 161 9.23 -15.88 35.65
C ALA A 161 9.99 -16.79 34.66
N PRO A 162 9.34 -17.44 33.67
CA PRO A 162 10.05 -18.30 32.73
C PRO A 162 11.06 -17.55 31.85
N CYS A 163 10.75 -16.35 31.35
CA CYS A 163 11.71 -15.58 30.54
C CYS A 163 12.95 -15.20 31.34
N PHE A 164 12.81 -14.72 32.57
CA PHE A 164 13.94 -14.32 33.42
C PHE A 164 14.79 -15.52 33.86
N LEU A 165 14.16 -16.68 34.08
CA LEU A 165 14.84 -17.94 34.39
C LEU A 165 15.64 -18.47 33.19
N VAL A 166 14.98 -18.64 32.03
CA VAL A 166 15.58 -19.24 30.82
C VAL A 166 16.73 -18.38 30.28
N THR A 167 16.56 -17.07 30.20
CA THR A 167 17.64 -16.15 29.79
C THR A 167 18.80 -16.12 30.80
N GLY A 168 18.51 -16.29 32.10
CA GLY A 168 19.53 -16.47 33.12
C GLY A 168 20.37 -17.74 32.91
N MET A 169 19.71 -18.88 32.68
CA MET A 169 20.38 -20.14 32.37
C MET A 169 21.24 -20.06 31.10
N ALA A 170 20.70 -19.45 30.04
CA ALA A 170 21.41 -19.20 28.79
C ALA A 170 22.67 -18.35 28.99
N LEU A 171 22.59 -17.26 29.78
CA LEU A 171 23.76 -16.45 30.10
C LEU A 171 24.79 -17.17 30.95
N ASP A 172 24.39 -17.96 31.95
CA ASP A 172 25.35 -18.72 32.76
C ASP A 172 26.05 -19.82 31.95
N LEU A 173 25.37 -20.45 30.98
CA LEU A 173 25.98 -21.35 29.99
C LEU A 173 26.98 -20.61 29.08
N LEU A 174 26.61 -19.45 28.52
CA LEU A 174 27.51 -18.64 27.68
C LEU A 174 28.71 -18.07 28.44
N ARG A 175 28.58 -17.86 29.75
CA ARG A 175 29.67 -17.41 30.65
C ARG A 175 30.60 -18.54 31.10
N TRP A 176 30.19 -19.80 30.98
CA TRP A 176 30.95 -20.94 31.48
C TRP A 176 32.36 -21.08 30.84
N PRO A 177 32.55 -20.93 29.51
CA PRO A 177 33.89 -20.94 28.90
C PRO A 177 34.79 -19.81 29.41
N LEU A 178 34.25 -18.60 29.58
CA LEU A 178 35.00 -17.43 30.04
C LEU A 178 35.52 -17.61 31.47
N ARG A 179 34.80 -18.33 32.34
CA ARG A 179 35.26 -18.66 33.69
C ARG A 179 36.44 -19.62 33.68
N LEU A 180 36.46 -20.61 32.77
CA LEU A 180 37.58 -21.53 32.60
C LEU A 180 38.87 -20.79 32.16
N PHE A 181 38.77 -19.91 31.16
CA PHE A 181 39.91 -19.08 30.74
C PHE A 181 40.37 -18.10 31.83
N ALA A 182 39.45 -17.50 32.59
CA ALA A 182 39.81 -16.62 33.71
C ALA A 182 40.51 -17.37 34.86
N SER A 183 40.11 -18.61 35.16
CA SER A 183 40.80 -19.45 36.14
C SER A 183 42.20 -19.88 35.67
N CYS A 184 42.39 -20.16 34.38
CA CYS A 184 43.72 -20.45 33.82
C CYS A 184 44.64 -19.23 33.88
N ARG A 185 44.12 -18.01 33.68
CA ARG A 185 44.93 -16.78 33.68
C ARG A 185 45.28 -16.25 35.07
N ARG A 186 44.57 -16.66 36.12
CA ARG A 186 44.91 -16.37 37.54
C ARG A 186 45.90 -17.35 38.17
N GLY A 187 46.35 -18.36 37.43
CA GLY A 187 47.35 -19.34 37.91
C GLY A 187 48.82 -18.99 37.61
N SER A 188 49.12 -17.77 37.13
CA SER A 188 50.44 -17.42 36.57
C SER A 188 51.04 -16.10 37.06
N ASP A 189 50.50 -15.47 38.11
CA ASP A 189 51.08 -14.26 38.73
C ASP A 189 51.18 -14.40 40.25
N SER A 190 52.28 -15.02 40.68
CA SER A 190 52.76 -14.99 42.07
C SER A 190 54.30 -15.09 42.10
N GLY A 191 54.98 -14.06 41.59
CA GLY A 191 56.44 -14.02 41.50
C GLY A 191 57.06 -12.62 41.63
N ALA A 192 57.78 -12.42 42.76
CA ALA A 192 58.92 -11.51 42.99
C ALA A 192 58.75 -10.01 43.34
N GLY A 193 59.39 -9.62 44.46
CA GLY A 193 59.83 -8.26 44.86
C GLY A 193 58.80 -7.42 45.64
N SER A 194 59.10 -6.62 46.68
CA SER A 194 60.27 -6.43 47.60
C SER A 194 59.88 -5.33 48.63
N GLY A 195 60.37 -5.23 49.88
CA GLY A 195 61.40 -5.94 50.67
C GLY A 195 61.53 -5.28 52.08
N SER A 196 62.69 -5.42 52.76
CA SER A 196 63.03 -4.90 54.13
C SER A 196 62.29 -5.57 55.32
N SER A 197 62.89 -5.84 56.49
CA SER A 197 64.32 -5.82 56.87
C SER A 197 64.60 -6.56 58.21
N ASP A 198 65.59 -7.46 58.20
CA ASP A 198 66.54 -7.77 59.30
C ASP A 198 66.03 -8.46 60.62
N PRO A 199 66.92 -9.02 61.48
CA PRO A 199 67.00 -10.49 61.56
C PRO A 199 66.96 -11.10 62.98
N GLY A 200 66.74 -12.42 63.08
CA GLY A 200 66.80 -13.12 64.37
C GLY A 200 66.83 -14.65 64.29
N SER A 201 68.04 -15.22 64.36
CA SER A 201 68.43 -16.52 64.96
C SER A 201 67.45 -17.72 64.97
N GLY A 202 67.93 -18.91 64.57
CA GLY A 202 67.40 -20.17 65.13
C GLY A 202 67.54 -21.40 64.24
N LEU A 203 68.44 -22.31 64.60
CA LEU A 203 68.65 -23.63 64.01
C LEU A 203 67.37 -24.51 64.02
N GLY A 204 67.31 -25.50 63.11
CA GLY A 204 66.89 -26.86 63.53
C GLY A 204 65.85 -27.60 62.68
N SER A 205 66.34 -28.44 61.76
CA SER A 205 65.96 -29.86 61.56
C SER A 205 64.51 -30.39 61.70
N GLY A 206 64.10 -31.21 60.71
CA GLY A 206 63.14 -32.34 60.88
C GLY A 206 61.81 -32.12 60.15
N LEU A 207 61.47 -32.82 59.06
CA LEU A 207 61.13 -34.25 58.87
C LEU A 207 59.94 -34.77 59.71
N GLY A 208 58.95 -35.33 58.99
CA GLY A 208 57.82 -36.10 59.53
C GLY A 208 56.48 -35.33 59.47
N SER A 209 55.57 -35.57 58.51
CA SER A 209 54.74 -36.77 58.29
C SER A 209 53.81 -37.12 59.46
N GLY A 210 52.49 -36.98 59.28
CA GLY A 210 51.50 -37.42 60.27
C GLY A 210 50.06 -37.06 59.92
N LEU A 211 49.32 -38.01 59.34
CA LEU A 211 47.86 -37.93 59.23
C LEU A 211 47.21 -37.88 60.62
N GLY A 212 46.13 -37.12 60.78
CA GLY A 212 45.42 -37.02 62.06
C GLY A 212 44.04 -36.39 61.92
N SER A 213 43.05 -37.17 61.50
CA SER A 213 41.63 -36.79 61.57
C SER A 213 41.15 -36.74 63.02
N GLY A 214 40.46 -35.67 63.43
CA GLY A 214 39.84 -35.59 64.76
C GLY A 214 38.78 -34.49 64.85
N LEU A 215 37.53 -34.87 65.09
CA LEU A 215 36.44 -33.94 65.43
C LEU A 215 36.73 -33.26 66.77
N GLY A 216 36.34 -31.99 66.92
CA GLY A 216 36.46 -31.26 68.19
C GLY A 216 35.61 -30.00 68.23
N SER A 217 34.36 -30.12 68.68
CA SER A 217 33.49 -28.97 68.98
C SER A 217 34.09 -28.10 70.08
N GLY A 218 33.96 -26.78 69.96
CA GLY A 218 34.59 -25.82 70.87
C GLY A 218 33.84 -24.48 70.95
N TYR A 219 32.61 -24.50 71.46
CA TYR A 219 31.90 -23.27 71.84
C TYR A 219 32.72 -22.48 72.88
N ARG A 220 32.98 -21.19 72.61
CA ARG A 220 33.38 -20.24 73.67
C ARG A 220 32.60 -18.93 73.50
N ARG A 221 31.67 -18.70 74.43
CA ARG A 221 30.96 -17.44 74.65
C ARG A 221 31.76 -16.58 75.64
N LEU A 222 31.78 -15.26 75.44
CA LEU A 222 32.12 -14.12 76.33
C LEU A 222 32.55 -12.96 75.40
N SER A 223 32.17 -11.68 75.55
CA SER A 223 31.24 -11.00 76.47
C SER A 223 30.89 -9.61 75.90
N HIS A 224 29.77 -9.01 76.35
CA HIS A 224 29.36 -7.62 76.07
C HIS A 224 30.45 -6.57 76.36
N GLN A 225 30.39 -5.38 75.72
CA GLN A 225 29.96 -4.11 76.35
C GLN A 225 29.86 -2.91 75.36
N HIS A 226 28.75 -2.13 75.43
CA HIS A 226 28.52 -0.71 75.05
C HIS A 226 28.89 -0.18 73.62
N ASP A 227 28.21 0.80 73.02
CA ASP A 227 26.98 1.54 73.36
C ASP A 227 26.29 2.12 72.09
N TYR A 228 25.10 2.74 72.29
CA TYR A 228 24.21 3.45 71.36
C TYR A 228 24.85 4.28 70.23
N ASP A 229 24.27 4.24 69.02
CA ASP A 229 23.28 5.25 68.54
C ASP A 229 22.64 4.82 67.18
N ASP A 230 21.52 5.47 66.82
CA ASP A 230 20.61 5.09 65.73
C ASP A 230 21.15 5.34 64.31
N ASP A 231 20.80 4.44 63.38
CA ASP A 231 20.50 4.78 61.97
C ASP A 231 19.61 3.66 61.37
N GLU A 232 18.29 3.84 61.39
CA GLU A 232 17.35 3.00 60.63
C GLU A 232 17.50 3.29 59.13
N CYS A 233 18.06 2.33 58.39
CA CYS A 233 17.99 2.28 56.93
C CYS A 233 17.30 0.98 56.51
N ASP A 234 16.24 1.10 55.70
CA ASP A 234 15.42 -0.02 55.22
C ASP A 234 16.21 -1.03 54.38
N ASP A 235 16.65 -2.11 55.01
CA ASP A 235 17.34 -3.25 54.36
C ASP A 235 16.30 -4.28 53.87
N ASP A 236 15.46 -3.90 52.90
CA ASP A 236 14.30 -4.71 52.46
C ASP A 236 14.09 -4.69 50.92
N ASP A 237 15.02 -5.31 50.15
CA ASP A 237 14.66 -5.94 48.85
C ASP A 237 15.63 -7.03 48.31
N ASP A 238 16.62 -7.49 49.08
CA ASP A 238 17.66 -8.43 48.60
C ASP A 238 17.21 -9.91 48.62
N SER A 239 15.99 -10.18 48.15
CA SER A 239 15.42 -11.53 47.95
C SER A 239 15.56 -12.04 46.50
N GLU A 240 16.71 -11.74 45.87
CA GLU A 240 17.05 -12.21 44.52
C GLU A 240 17.36 -13.72 44.51
N LEU A 241 16.32 -14.55 44.30
CA LEU A 241 16.32 -15.97 43.89
C LEU A 241 17.48 -16.84 44.44
N GLY A 242 17.20 -17.50 45.57
CA GLY A 242 18.16 -18.27 46.35
C GLY A 242 19.10 -19.20 45.57
N LEU A 243 20.36 -18.78 45.52
CA LEU A 243 21.51 -19.61 45.17
C LEU A 243 22.61 -19.50 46.26
N LYS A 244 22.19 -19.57 47.52
CA LYS A 244 23.08 -19.97 48.62
C LYS A 244 23.25 -21.49 48.58
N THR A 245 24.52 -21.90 48.61
CA THR A 245 25.00 -23.25 48.37
C THR A 245 24.44 -24.25 49.39
N SER A 246 24.06 -25.44 48.90
CA SER A 246 24.04 -26.71 49.65
C SER A 246 23.31 -26.76 51.00
N GLN A 247 21.97 -26.72 50.99
CA GLN A 247 21.16 -27.57 51.88
C GLN A 247 19.75 -27.82 51.30
N GLU A 248 19.36 -29.10 51.25
CA GLU A 248 18.01 -29.64 51.01
C GLU A 248 17.15 -29.12 49.83
N LEU A 249 17.55 -29.46 48.59
CA LEU A 249 16.61 -29.54 47.45
C LEU A 249 16.25 -31.01 47.17
N ARG A 250 14.93 -31.32 47.07
CA ARG A 250 14.44 -32.67 46.77
C ARG A 250 15.07 -33.23 45.47
N PRO A 251 15.44 -34.52 45.40
CA PRO A 251 16.21 -35.07 44.28
C PRO A 251 15.51 -34.98 42.91
N THR A 252 14.17 -34.94 42.88
CA THR A 252 13.37 -34.69 41.67
C THR A 252 13.55 -33.27 41.13
N SER A 253 13.61 -32.26 42.00
CA SER A 253 13.84 -30.85 41.61
C SER A 253 15.22 -30.65 40.99
N ARG A 254 16.26 -31.29 41.55
CA ARG A 254 17.62 -31.23 40.99
C ARG A 254 17.72 -31.86 39.60
N ARG A 255 17.03 -32.98 39.35
CA ARG A 255 16.97 -33.61 38.02
C ARG A 255 16.24 -32.72 37.01
N LEU A 256 15.12 -32.11 37.41
CA LEU A 256 14.36 -31.18 36.57
C LEU A 256 15.21 -29.95 36.19
N LEU A 257 15.94 -29.37 37.15
CA LEU A 257 16.82 -28.22 36.90
C LEU A 257 17.95 -28.56 35.92
N VAL A 258 18.61 -29.72 36.09
CA VAL A 258 19.65 -30.17 35.16
C VAL A 258 19.07 -30.44 33.77
N ALA A 259 17.90 -31.07 33.67
CA ALA A 259 17.22 -31.28 32.40
C ALA A 259 16.89 -29.96 31.70
N LEU A 260 16.47 -28.92 32.43
CA LEU A 260 16.18 -27.60 31.88
C LEU A 260 17.46 -26.89 31.37
N TYR A 261 18.58 -26.97 32.10
CA TYR A 261 19.87 -26.47 31.62
C TYR A 261 20.36 -27.20 30.36
N VAL A 262 20.23 -28.53 30.30
CA VAL A 262 20.57 -29.32 29.12
C VAL A 262 19.67 -28.95 27.93
N PHE A 263 18.38 -28.76 28.16
CA PHE A 263 17.43 -28.34 27.13
C PHE A 263 17.76 -26.95 26.58
N VAL A 264 17.98 -25.95 27.44
CA VAL A 264 18.38 -24.59 27.00
C VAL A 264 19.70 -24.62 26.24
N GLY A 265 20.69 -25.39 26.73
CA GLY A 265 21.97 -25.58 26.03
C GLY A 265 21.81 -26.23 24.65
N LEU A 266 20.95 -27.24 24.52
CA LEU A 266 20.64 -27.88 23.24
C LEU A 266 19.92 -26.92 22.29
N CYS A 267 18.93 -26.14 22.75
CA CYS A 267 18.24 -25.15 21.93
C CYS A 267 19.20 -24.08 21.40
N LEU A 268 20.10 -23.55 22.23
CA LEU A 268 21.14 -22.61 21.81
C LEU A 268 22.13 -23.22 20.81
N LEU A 269 22.52 -24.49 21.02
CA LEU A 269 23.40 -25.20 20.10
C LEU A 269 22.74 -25.42 18.73
N VAL A 270 21.49 -25.90 18.71
CA VAL A 270 20.70 -26.08 17.47
C VAL A 270 20.53 -24.74 16.75
N GLN A 271 20.17 -23.67 17.46
CA GLN A 271 20.04 -22.34 16.87
C GLN A 271 21.36 -21.82 16.28
N ALA A 272 22.49 -21.99 16.99
CA ALA A 272 23.80 -21.56 16.53
C ALA A 272 24.29 -22.37 15.30
N VAL A 273 24.12 -23.70 15.33
CA VAL A 273 24.45 -24.59 14.19
C VAL A 273 23.58 -24.25 12.99
N ASN A 274 22.26 -24.11 13.19
CA ASN A 274 21.34 -23.76 12.11
C ASN A 274 21.65 -22.37 11.53
N TYR A 275 21.98 -21.38 12.36
CA TYR A 275 22.38 -20.04 11.87
C TYR A 275 23.70 -20.08 11.08
N ALA A 276 24.67 -20.88 11.51
CA ALA A 276 25.98 -20.97 10.85
C ALA A 276 25.99 -21.81 9.56
N LEU A 277 25.12 -22.82 9.45
CA LEU A 277 25.03 -23.70 8.28
C LEU A 277 23.93 -23.30 7.29
N ARG A 278 23.13 -22.28 7.60
CA ARG A 278 22.02 -21.82 6.77
C ARG A 278 22.50 -21.41 5.38
N PRO A 279 21.81 -21.79 4.29
CA PRO A 279 22.12 -21.25 2.96
C PRO A 279 21.95 -19.72 2.95
N HIS A 280 22.75 -19.04 2.12
CA HIS A 280 22.65 -17.60 1.88
C HIS A 280 21.47 -17.28 0.94
N ASP A 281 20.26 -17.61 1.41
CA ASP A 281 18.99 -17.30 0.78
C ASP A 281 18.47 -15.94 1.29
N SER A 282 18.11 -15.02 0.38
CA SER A 282 17.53 -13.72 0.72
C SER A 282 16.24 -13.82 1.55
N ALA A 283 15.42 -14.85 1.33
CA ALA A 283 14.22 -15.10 2.12
C ALA A 283 14.58 -15.38 3.58
N LEU A 284 15.42 -16.39 3.82
CA LEU A 284 15.81 -16.78 5.18
C LEU A 284 16.58 -15.67 5.91
N VAL A 285 17.34 -14.83 5.18
CA VAL A 285 17.94 -13.61 5.73
C VAL A 285 16.87 -12.61 6.14
N PHE A 286 15.93 -12.26 5.25
CA PHE A 286 14.81 -11.35 5.54
C PHE A 286 14.03 -11.80 6.77
N MET A 287 13.59 -13.05 6.80
CA MET A 287 12.83 -13.65 7.90
C MET A 287 13.55 -13.64 9.26
N SER A 288 14.89 -13.51 9.27
CA SER A 288 15.71 -13.54 10.49
C SER A 288 15.99 -12.19 11.15
N TRP A 289 15.55 -11.09 10.55
CA TRP A 289 15.81 -9.76 11.10
C TRP A 289 14.98 -9.48 12.35
N THR A 290 15.62 -9.06 13.44
CA THR A 290 14.91 -8.68 14.66
C THR A 290 14.16 -7.36 14.49
N LEU A 291 12.98 -7.25 15.11
CA LEU A 291 12.02 -6.17 14.92
C LEU A 291 12.62 -4.74 15.03
N PRO A 292 13.49 -4.40 16.00
CA PRO A 292 14.10 -3.06 16.07
C PRO A 292 15.01 -2.69 14.90
N LEU A 293 15.50 -3.66 14.13
CA LEU A 293 16.35 -3.40 12.97
C LEU A 293 15.56 -3.24 11.68
N LEU A 294 14.36 -3.83 11.55
CA LEU A 294 13.55 -3.82 10.32
C LEU A 294 13.39 -2.41 9.70
N PRO A 295 13.08 -1.34 10.48
CA PRO A 295 12.98 0.01 9.91
C PRO A 295 14.28 0.53 9.30
N LEU A 296 15.44 0.16 9.86
CA LEU A 296 16.75 0.59 9.35
C LEU A 296 17.13 -0.20 8.10
N ILE A 297 16.86 -1.51 8.08
CA ILE A 297 17.19 -2.42 6.99
C ILE A 297 16.40 -2.08 5.73
N GLU A 298 15.07 -1.90 5.84
CA GLU A 298 14.25 -1.53 4.67
C GLU A 298 14.66 -0.19 4.06
N LEU A 299 15.22 0.74 4.87
CA LEU A 299 15.71 2.03 4.41
C LEU A 299 17.14 1.97 3.81
N THR A 300 17.91 0.91 4.03
CA THR A 300 19.36 0.86 3.69
C THR A 300 19.80 -0.30 2.82
N LEU A 301 19.10 -1.44 2.85
CA LEU A 301 19.51 -2.70 2.21
C LEU A 301 18.57 -3.17 1.09
N SER A 302 17.61 -2.33 0.70
CA SER A 302 16.66 -2.59 -0.40
C SER A 302 17.35 -2.59 -1.76
N SER A 303 18.06 -3.67 -2.07
CA SER A 303 18.60 -3.94 -3.41
C SER A 303 17.45 -4.19 -4.40
N PRO A 304 17.53 -3.72 -5.65
CA PRO A 304 16.50 -4.00 -6.64
C PRO A 304 16.55 -5.48 -7.03
N ALA A 305 15.47 -6.23 -6.81
CA ALA A 305 15.41 -7.67 -7.11
C ALA A 305 15.71 -7.95 -8.59
N LEU A 306 15.23 -7.04 -9.46
CA LEU A 306 15.39 -7.09 -10.91
C LEU A 306 16.83 -6.81 -11.38
N SER A 307 17.70 -6.22 -10.54
CA SER A 307 19.09 -5.97 -10.91
C SER A 307 19.87 -7.25 -11.25
N ARG A 308 19.45 -8.40 -10.69
CA ARG A 308 20.07 -9.72 -10.90
C ARG A 308 19.78 -10.34 -12.28
N LEU A 309 18.75 -9.84 -12.99
CA LEU A 309 18.37 -10.27 -14.34
C LEU A 309 19.21 -9.60 -15.44
N ARG A 310 19.95 -8.54 -15.12
CA ARG A 310 20.72 -7.77 -16.10
C ARG A 310 21.82 -8.62 -16.75
N GLY A 311 21.70 -8.83 -18.06
CA GLY A 311 22.77 -9.37 -18.92
C GLY A 311 23.06 -10.86 -18.79
N LYS A 312 22.16 -11.66 -18.22
CA LYS A 312 22.38 -13.11 -18.00
C LYS A 312 21.94 -14.02 -19.15
N ASP A 313 21.00 -13.63 -20.00
CA ASP A 313 20.62 -14.39 -21.20
C ASP A 313 20.05 -13.51 -22.31
N ALA A 314 20.05 -14.03 -23.53
CA ALA A 314 19.89 -13.26 -24.77
C ALA A 314 18.42 -13.07 -25.23
N SER A 315 17.62 -12.32 -24.47
CA SER A 315 16.44 -11.64 -25.02
C SER A 315 16.79 -10.21 -25.46
N SER A 316 16.03 -9.65 -26.41
CA SER A 316 16.47 -8.52 -27.24
C SER A 316 16.46 -7.12 -26.56
N LEU A 317 16.38 -7.07 -25.22
CA LEU A 317 16.29 -5.85 -24.41
C LEU A 317 17.55 -5.61 -23.56
N ASN A 318 18.67 -5.33 -24.23
CA ASN A 318 19.90 -4.89 -23.54
C ASN A 318 19.72 -3.49 -22.93
N GLY A 319 20.46 -3.19 -21.85
CA GLY A 319 20.36 -1.92 -21.11
C GLY A 319 20.64 -0.62 -21.88
N ASN A 320 21.12 -0.72 -23.13
CA ASN A 320 21.30 0.43 -24.03
C ASN A 320 20.03 0.81 -24.81
N ILE A 321 18.98 -0.01 -24.77
CA ILE A 321 17.71 0.27 -25.46
C ILE A 321 16.82 1.13 -24.55
N THR A 322 16.24 2.19 -25.12
CA THR A 322 15.35 3.13 -24.45
C THR A 322 14.24 3.56 -25.41
N ALA A 323 13.09 3.92 -24.86
CA ALA A 323 11.98 4.55 -25.57
C ALA A 323 12.14 6.08 -25.66
N LEU A 324 13.26 6.63 -25.17
CA LEU A 324 13.56 8.05 -25.21
C LEU A 324 14.38 8.44 -26.44
N ALA A 325 13.93 9.46 -27.14
CA ALA A 325 14.61 10.11 -28.26
C ALA A 325 14.15 11.56 -28.38
N ASP A 326 14.48 12.24 -29.48
CA ASP A 326 13.95 13.57 -29.76
C ASP A 326 12.41 13.54 -29.82
N PRO A 327 11.73 14.62 -29.37
CA PRO A 327 10.27 14.71 -29.45
C PRO A 327 9.79 14.57 -30.90
N PRO A 328 8.72 13.81 -31.18
CA PRO A 328 8.18 13.73 -32.54
C PRO A 328 7.68 15.12 -32.98
N PRO A 329 7.91 15.56 -34.22
CA PRO A 329 7.58 16.93 -34.62
C PRO A 329 6.08 17.19 -34.58
N LEU A 330 5.67 18.29 -33.94
CA LEU A 330 4.28 18.78 -33.87
C LEU A 330 4.22 20.17 -34.48
N SER A 331 3.92 20.26 -35.78
CA SER A 331 3.93 21.51 -36.57
C SER A 331 2.86 22.53 -36.13
N TRP A 332 1.81 22.07 -35.47
CA TRP A 332 0.68 22.86 -34.98
C TRP A 332 0.91 23.48 -33.59
N LEU A 333 2.01 23.16 -32.90
CA LEU A 333 2.30 23.79 -31.62
C LEU A 333 2.64 25.29 -31.79
N PRO A 334 2.03 26.20 -31.00
CA PRO A 334 2.28 27.63 -31.13
C PRO A 334 3.71 27.96 -30.69
N SER A 335 4.50 28.55 -31.57
CA SER A 335 5.92 28.85 -31.35
C SER A 335 6.18 29.96 -30.32
N GLU A 336 5.28 30.94 -30.22
CA GLU A 336 5.47 32.13 -29.37
C GLU A 336 5.12 31.89 -27.89
N LYS A 337 4.25 30.92 -27.59
CA LYS A 337 3.67 30.71 -26.26
C LYS A 337 3.69 29.22 -25.88
N PRO A 338 4.65 28.80 -25.04
CA PRO A 338 4.74 27.42 -24.57
C PRO A 338 3.46 26.94 -23.88
N LEU A 339 2.96 25.77 -24.31
CA LEU A 339 1.78 25.14 -23.71
C LEU A 339 2.16 24.21 -22.56
N GLN A 340 1.36 24.23 -21.50
CA GLN A 340 1.55 23.34 -20.37
C GLN A 340 1.32 21.87 -20.79
N GLY A 341 2.21 20.97 -20.38
CA GLY A 341 2.21 19.57 -20.82
C GLY A 341 2.98 19.32 -22.13
N PHE A 342 3.45 20.37 -22.81
CA PHE A 342 4.20 20.30 -24.07
C PHE A 342 5.63 20.86 -23.97
N SER A 343 6.17 21.02 -22.75
CA SER A 343 7.46 21.68 -22.51
C SER A 343 8.65 21.09 -23.29
N ASP A 344 8.63 19.77 -23.57
CA ASP A 344 9.72 19.09 -24.25
C ASP A 344 9.90 19.54 -25.71
N TRP A 345 8.85 20.06 -26.35
CA TRP A 345 8.91 20.58 -27.72
C TRP A 345 9.45 22.01 -27.83
N TYR A 346 9.64 22.70 -26.70
CA TYR A 346 10.10 24.09 -26.63
C TYR A 346 11.53 24.23 -26.11
N LEU A 347 12.18 23.13 -25.74
CA LEU A 347 13.46 23.12 -25.04
C LEU A 347 14.48 22.29 -25.83
N GLU A 348 15.67 22.84 -26.03
CA GLU A 348 16.77 22.14 -26.70
C GLU A 348 17.23 20.91 -25.89
N ASP A 349 17.73 19.89 -26.61
CA ASP A 349 18.28 18.64 -26.08
C ASP A 349 17.39 17.85 -25.09
N GLN A 350 16.06 18.03 -25.13
CA GLN A 350 15.13 17.30 -24.27
C GLN A 350 14.71 15.94 -24.86
N LEU A 351 15.29 14.87 -24.34
CA LEU A 351 14.81 13.51 -24.61
C LEU A 351 13.38 13.31 -24.07
N HIS A 352 12.51 12.76 -24.92
CA HIS A 352 11.08 12.60 -24.73
C HIS A 352 10.64 11.17 -25.08
N TYR A 353 9.49 10.72 -24.58
CA TYR A 353 8.96 9.40 -24.95
C TYR A 353 8.57 9.38 -26.44
N ASN A 354 9.25 8.53 -27.20
CA ASN A 354 9.04 8.39 -28.63
C ASN A 354 8.56 6.96 -28.91
N ALA A 355 7.27 6.83 -29.26
CA ALA A 355 6.62 5.55 -29.41
C ALA A 355 7.06 4.77 -30.68
N ALA A 356 7.94 5.33 -31.51
CA ALA A 356 8.65 4.59 -32.56
C ALA A 356 9.95 3.94 -32.06
N GLN A 357 10.48 4.37 -30.92
CA GLN A 357 11.67 3.81 -30.26
C GLN A 357 11.33 2.82 -29.15
N ASP A 358 10.12 2.88 -28.58
CA ASP A 358 9.69 1.91 -27.56
C ASP A 358 9.63 0.48 -28.14
N PRO A 359 10.49 -0.45 -27.68
CA PRO A 359 10.59 -1.80 -28.21
C PRO A 359 9.38 -2.70 -27.87
N ILE A 360 8.55 -2.34 -26.88
CA ILE A 360 7.37 -3.12 -26.46
C ILE A 360 6.04 -2.44 -26.80
N ARG A 361 6.07 -1.22 -27.36
CA ARG A 361 4.85 -0.49 -27.76
C ARG A 361 4.21 -1.14 -28.98
N VAL A 362 2.92 -1.48 -28.84
CA VAL A 362 2.12 -2.09 -29.92
C VAL A 362 1.00 -1.15 -30.30
N SER A 363 0.98 -0.64 -31.53
CA SER A 363 -0.12 0.17 -32.06
C SER A 363 -1.21 -0.71 -32.68
N ASN A 364 -2.44 -0.18 -32.73
CA ASN A 364 -3.56 -0.73 -33.50
C ASN A 364 -4.25 0.32 -34.39
N LEU A 365 -3.65 1.51 -34.57
CA LEU A 365 -4.22 2.61 -35.35
C LEU A 365 -4.26 2.31 -36.86
N ASP A 366 -3.47 1.33 -37.33
CA ASP A 366 -3.52 0.81 -38.69
C ASP A 366 -4.74 -0.11 -38.94
N LYS A 367 -5.43 -0.54 -37.88
CA LYS A 367 -6.65 -1.34 -37.98
C LYS A 367 -7.87 -0.42 -38.05
N PRO A 368 -8.89 -0.76 -38.86
CA PRO A 368 -10.15 -0.02 -38.84
C PRO A 368 -10.83 -0.13 -37.46
N PRO A 369 -11.74 0.79 -37.11
CA PRO A 369 -12.58 0.65 -35.93
C PRO A 369 -13.37 -0.68 -35.93
N LEU A 370 -13.81 -1.10 -34.74
CA LEU A 370 -14.68 -2.28 -34.55
C LEU A 370 -15.90 -2.19 -35.49
N GLU A 371 -16.27 -3.30 -36.11
CA GLU A 371 -17.20 -3.34 -37.25
C GLU A 371 -18.56 -2.75 -36.89
N GLU A 372 -19.04 -3.08 -35.68
CA GLU A 372 -20.27 -2.64 -35.08
C GLU A 372 -20.33 -1.11 -34.92
N LEU A 373 -19.19 -0.48 -34.61
CA LEU A 373 -19.09 0.97 -34.36
C LEU A 373 -19.09 1.80 -35.65
N ARG A 374 -18.56 1.28 -36.76
CA ARG A 374 -18.32 2.04 -38.01
C ARG A 374 -19.56 2.80 -38.50
N SER A 375 -20.74 2.18 -38.41
CA SER A 375 -22.01 2.76 -38.89
C SER A 375 -22.59 3.86 -37.98
N ALA A 376 -22.09 3.96 -36.75
CA ALA A 376 -22.51 4.93 -35.73
C ALA A 376 -21.52 6.07 -35.55
N LEU A 377 -20.20 5.83 -35.73
CA LEU A 377 -19.15 6.85 -35.57
C LEU A 377 -19.42 8.10 -36.42
N GLY A 378 -19.67 7.94 -37.73
CA GLY A 378 -20.01 9.08 -38.62
C GLY A 378 -21.38 9.75 -38.39
N LYS A 379 -22.11 9.39 -37.32
CA LYS A 379 -23.35 10.06 -36.85
C LYS A 379 -23.22 10.56 -35.41
N LEU A 380 -22.06 10.35 -34.80
CA LEU A 380 -21.78 10.65 -33.41
C LEU A 380 -21.40 12.14 -33.30
N GLN A 381 -22.00 12.84 -32.35
CA GLN A 381 -21.64 14.22 -32.04
C GLN A 381 -21.11 14.24 -30.61
N ILE A 382 -19.86 14.66 -30.42
CA ILE A 382 -19.21 14.71 -29.11
C ILE A 382 -18.80 16.15 -28.82
N ARG A 383 -19.77 16.98 -28.42
CA ARG A 383 -19.49 18.32 -27.89
C ARG A 383 -18.76 18.21 -26.55
N ASN A 384 -19.23 17.32 -25.68
CA ASN A 384 -18.79 17.22 -24.29
C ASN A 384 -18.24 15.81 -23.97
N VAL A 385 -17.33 15.75 -22.99
CA VAL A 385 -16.76 14.50 -22.46
C VAL A 385 -16.82 14.52 -20.93
N VAL A 386 -17.38 13.46 -20.34
CA VAL A 386 -17.41 13.24 -18.89
C VAL A 386 -16.64 11.96 -18.55
N LEU A 387 -15.60 12.08 -17.74
CA LEU A 387 -14.87 10.94 -17.17
C LEU A 387 -15.33 10.72 -15.72
N LEU A 388 -16.16 9.69 -15.51
CA LEU A 388 -16.56 9.22 -14.19
C LEU A 388 -15.56 8.18 -13.71
N LYS A 389 -14.73 8.56 -12.73
CA LYS A 389 -13.75 7.70 -12.08
C LYS A 389 -14.39 7.11 -10.82
N LEU A 390 -14.60 5.80 -10.80
CA LEU A 390 -15.30 5.11 -9.73
C LEU A 390 -14.29 4.55 -8.71
N GLU A 391 -14.25 5.17 -7.53
CA GLU A 391 -13.42 4.76 -6.40
C GLU A 391 -13.71 3.32 -5.97
N ALA A 392 -12.67 2.51 -5.75
CA ALA A 392 -12.70 1.15 -5.21
C ALA A 392 -13.76 0.21 -5.82
N THR A 393 -14.13 0.41 -7.09
CA THR A 393 -15.25 -0.28 -7.75
C THR A 393 -14.77 -1.44 -8.61
N ARG A 394 -15.12 -2.67 -8.21
CA ARG A 394 -14.81 -3.90 -8.96
C ARG A 394 -15.67 -4.04 -10.22
N LYS A 395 -15.19 -4.79 -11.23
CA LYS A 395 -15.98 -5.13 -12.43
C LYS A 395 -17.22 -5.99 -12.12
N ASP A 396 -17.12 -6.95 -11.22
CA ASP A 396 -18.17 -7.93 -10.89
C ASP A 396 -19.30 -7.38 -10.00
N VAL A 397 -19.23 -6.10 -9.64
CA VAL A 397 -20.32 -5.33 -9.02
C VAL A 397 -20.93 -4.29 -9.98
N PHE A 398 -20.54 -4.29 -11.26
CA PHE A 398 -20.99 -3.31 -12.25
C PHE A 398 -21.39 -3.98 -13.58
N PRO A 399 -22.59 -4.61 -13.67
CA PRO A 399 -23.60 -4.77 -12.60
C PRO A 399 -23.34 -6.00 -11.69
N LEU A 400 -23.96 -6.00 -10.50
CA LEU A 400 -23.99 -7.16 -9.61
C LEU A 400 -24.69 -8.35 -10.25
N LYS A 401 -24.21 -9.56 -9.94
CA LYS A 401 -24.69 -10.83 -10.50
C LYS A 401 -25.30 -11.74 -9.44
N ARG A 402 -26.55 -12.20 -9.64
CA ARG A 402 -27.11 -13.34 -8.91
C ARG A 402 -26.24 -14.57 -9.15
N ASP A 403 -25.97 -15.34 -8.11
CA ASP A 403 -25.14 -16.55 -8.14
C ASP A 403 -23.66 -16.31 -8.58
N GLY A 404 -23.26 -15.04 -8.77
CA GLY A 404 -21.88 -14.60 -8.99
C GLY A 404 -21.01 -14.75 -7.74
N PHE A 405 -19.74 -14.37 -7.85
CA PHE A 405 -18.76 -14.57 -6.75
C PHE A 405 -19.17 -13.85 -5.46
N ILE A 406 -19.48 -12.55 -5.53
CA ILE A 406 -19.95 -11.75 -4.38
C ILE A 406 -21.20 -12.36 -3.74
N TRP A 407 -22.18 -12.77 -4.54
CA TRP A 407 -23.42 -13.41 -4.07
C TRP A 407 -23.13 -14.71 -3.33
N ARG A 408 -22.33 -15.61 -3.94
CA ARG A 408 -21.95 -16.90 -3.33
C ARG A 408 -21.12 -16.70 -2.06
N ARG A 409 -20.25 -15.70 -2.00
CA ARG A 409 -19.46 -15.41 -0.78
C ARG A 409 -20.36 -14.99 0.39
N LEU A 410 -21.34 -14.12 0.15
CA LEU A 410 -22.32 -13.68 1.15
C LEU A 410 -23.27 -14.81 1.57
N ALA A 411 -23.75 -15.61 0.62
CA ALA A 411 -24.63 -16.76 0.88
C ALA A 411 -23.94 -17.83 1.72
N ASN A 412 -22.72 -18.22 1.37
CA ASN A 412 -21.93 -19.23 2.08
C ASN A 412 -21.52 -18.81 3.50
N GLY A 413 -21.50 -17.50 3.80
CA GLY A 413 -21.31 -17.01 5.17
C GLY A 413 -22.54 -17.17 6.05
N SER A 414 -23.75 -17.20 5.47
CA SER A 414 -24.98 -17.30 6.26
C SER A 414 -25.11 -18.65 6.96
N VAL A 415 -25.72 -18.67 8.15
CA VAL A 415 -25.99 -19.90 8.92
C VAL A 415 -26.79 -20.93 8.13
N THR A 416 -27.60 -20.51 7.15
CA THR A 416 -28.37 -21.41 6.27
C THR A 416 -27.64 -21.82 5.00
N GLY A 417 -26.51 -21.17 4.66
CA GLY A 417 -25.88 -21.26 3.33
C GLY A 417 -26.65 -20.54 2.21
N GLU A 418 -27.72 -19.82 2.53
CA GLU A 418 -28.59 -19.10 1.59
C GLU A 418 -28.81 -17.65 2.06
N LEU A 419 -29.03 -16.72 1.12
CA LEU A 419 -29.34 -15.34 1.47
C LEU A 419 -30.76 -15.20 2.03
N SER A 420 -30.94 -14.26 2.96
CA SER A 420 -32.27 -13.86 3.41
C SER A 420 -33.07 -13.25 2.25
N LYS A 421 -34.41 -13.35 2.29
CA LYS A 421 -35.28 -12.74 1.27
C LYS A 421 -35.11 -11.22 1.16
N GLU A 422 -34.73 -10.57 2.25
CA GLU A 422 -34.44 -9.14 2.29
C GLU A 422 -33.11 -8.84 1.59
N ALA A 423 -32.06 -9.63 1.85
CA ALA A 423 -30.77 -9.55 1.16
C ALA A 423 -30.88 -9.84 -0.35
N GLU A 424 -31.63 -10.89 -0.75
CA GLU A 424 -31.92 -11.15 -2.17
C GLU A 424 -32.62 -9.95 -2.83
N SER A 425 -33.67 -9.42 -2.17
CA SER A 425 -34.43 -8.28 -2.69
C SER A 425 -33.60 -7.00 -2.72
N ARG A 426 -32.65 -6.83 -1.80
CA ARG A 426 -31.71 -5.71 -1.82
C ARG A 426 -30.78 -5.81 -3.02
N LEU A 427 -30.04 -6.92 -3.14
CA LEU A 427 -29.07 -7.15 -4.21
C LEU A 427 -29.68 -6.94 -5.61
N ALA A 428 -30.90 -7.42 -5.84
CA ALA A 428 -31.64 -7.25 -7.09
C ALA A 428 -31.99 -5.77 -7.46
N THR A 429 -31.71 -4.80 -6.60
CA THR A 429 -32.06 -3.38 -6.78
C THR A 429 -30.87 -2.41 -6.71
N LEU A 430 -29.65 -2.91 -6.42
CA LEU A 430 -28.50 -2.05 -6.15
C LEU A 430 -27.90 -1.41 -7.40
N THR A 431 -27.81 -2.12 -8.53
CA THR A 431 -27.00 -1.68 -9.70
C THR A 431 -27.76 -1.48 -11.03
N PRO A 432 -28.98 -0.90 -11.05
CA PRO A 432 -29.75 -0.73 -12.29
C PRO A 432 -29.11 0.24 -13.30
N VAL A 433 -28.30 1.22 -12.85
CA VAL A 433 -27.61 2.15 -13.75
C VAL A 433 -26.42 1.46 -14.42
N ALA A 434 -25.69 0.60 -13.72
CA ALA A 434 -24.69 -0.28 -14.31
C ALA A 434 -25.29 -1.19 -15.39
N ASN A 435 -26.46 -1.81 -15.16
CA ASN A 435 -27.16 -2.57 -16.20
C ASN A 435 -27.50 -1.70 -17.42
N TYR A 436 -27.99 -0.48 -17.20
CA TYR A 436 -28.37 0.46 -18.27
C TYR A 436 -27.16 0.94 -19.10
N LEU A 437 -26.02 1.21 -18.45
CA LEU A 437 -24.79 1.68 -19.09
C LEU A 437 -24.03 0.58 -19.85
N THR A 438 -23.94 -0.62 -19.27
CA THR A 438 -23.29 -1.77 -19.91
C THR A 438 -24.17 -2.42 -20.97
N GLY A 439 -25.50 -2.32 -20.82
CA GLY A 439 -26.47 -3.12 -21.57
C GLY A 439 -26.61 -4.56 -21.06
N ASP A 440 -25.83 -4.94 -20.05
CA ASP A 440 -25.79 -6.27 -19.46
C ASP A 440 -26.98 -6.49 -18.52
N TYR A 441 -27.91 -7.33 -19.00
CA TYR A 441 -29.06 -7.84 -18.24
C TYR A 441 -28.99 -9.38 -18.08
N ALA A 442 -27.79 -9.95 -18.26
CA ALA A 442 -27.47 -11.35 -18.02
C ALA A 442 -26.93 -11.49 -16.58
N ASP A 443 -27.70 -10.99 -15.61
CA ASP A 443 -27.33 -10.89 -14.19
C ASP A 443 -28.12 -11.82 -13.27
N GLY A 444 -29.03 -12.62 -13.85
CA GLY A 444 -29.89 -13.55 -13.11
C GLY A 444 -31.05 -12.89 -12.35
N PHE A 445 -31.19 -11.55 -12.39
CA PHE A 445 -32.29 -10.84 -11.75
C PHE A 445 -33.50 -10.65 -12.68
N LYS A 446 -34.69 -10.42 -12.09
CA LYS A 446 -35.95 -10.27 -12.83
C LYS A 446 -36.20 -8.82 -13.24
N HIS A 447 -35.79 -8.48 -14.46
CA HIS A 447 -35.96 -7.15 -15.04
C HIS A 447 -37.30 -6.98 -15.78
N LYS A 448 -38.15 -6.04 -15.32
CA LYS A 448 -39.41 -5.68 -16.00
C LYS A 448 -39.20 -4.95 -17.33
N LYS A 449 -38.11 -4.20 -17.44
CA LYS A 449 -37.65 -3.49 -18.63
C LYS A 449 -36.13 -3.65 -18.70
N ARG A 450 -35.57 -3.66 -19.91
CA ARG A 450 -34.12 -3.73 -20.16
C ARG A 450 -33.68 -2.54 -21.02
N PRO A 451 -33.81 -1.28 -20.52
CA PRO A 451 -33.35 -0.11 -21.24
C PRO A 451 -31.83 -0.20 -21.44
N ARG A 452 -31.32 0.26 -22.59
CA ARG A 452 -29.88 0.30 -22.85
C ARG A 452 -29.49 1.72 -23.23
N ARG A 453 -28.37 2.21 -22.68
CA ARG A 453 -27.63 3.31 -23.29
C ARG A 453 -26.73 2.72 -24.38
N GLY A 454 -26.47 3.49 -25.44
CA GLY A 454 -25.43 3.11 -26.39
C GLY A 454 -24.05 3.13 -25.73
N GLY A 455 -23.15 2.25 -26.18
CA GLY A 455 -21.79 2.21 -25.68
C GLY A 455 -21.07 0.88 -25.79
N VAL A 456 -19.78 0.92 -25.51
CA VAL A 456 -18.87 -0.23 -25.45
C VAL A 456 -18.60 -0.58 -24.00
N ASN A 457 -18.97 -1.79 -23.57
CA ASN A 457 -18.66 -2.35 -22.25
C ASN A 457 -17.44 -3.27 -22.36
N PHE A 458 -16.39 -3.01 -21.58
CA PHE A 458 -15.18 -3.84 -21.57
C PHE A 458 -15.22 -4.79 -20.37
N ASN A 459 -15.11 -6.09 -20.61
CA ASN A 459 -15.25 -7.11 -19.57
C ASN A 459 -13.93 -7.50 -18.90
N ASN A 460 -12.80 -7.36 -19.60
CA ASN A 460 -11.46 -7.68 -19.10
C ASN A 460 -10.61 -6.39 -18.93
N ALA A 461 -11.19 -5.39 -18.27
CA ALA A 461 -10.54 -4.09 -18.03
C ALA A 461 -9.80 -4.09 -16.68
N HIS A 462 -8.50 -3.79 -16.73
CA HIS A 462 -7.62 -3.70 -15.56
C HIS A 462 -7.16 -2.27 -15.31
N SER A 463 -7.12 -1.84 -14.04
CA SER A 463 -6.46 -0.59 -13.70
C SER A 463 -4.95 -0.71 -13.82
N SER A 464 -4.30 0.35 -14.31
CA SER A 464 -2.83 0.46 -14.37
C SER A 464 -2.21 0.80 -13.00
N SER A 465 -3.02 1.02 -11.95
CA SER A 465 -2.57 1.11 -10.57
C SER A 465 -3.69 0.80 -9.58
N THR A 466 -3.39 0.07 -8.50
CA THR A 466 -4.30 -0.14 -7.37
C THR A 466 -4.28 1.01 -6.35
N TYR A 467 -3.73 2.17 -6.72
CA TYR A 467 -3.66 3.39 -5.92
C TYR A 467 -4.28 4.57 -6.68
N THR A 468 -5.30 5.22 -6.09
CA THR A 468 -6.18 6.20 -6.74
C THR A 468 -5.47 7.29 -7.53
N LEU A 469 -4.53 8.01 -6.91
CA LEU A 469 -3.85 9.14 -7.56
C LEU A 469 -2.99 8.69 -8.75
N LYS A 470 -2.42 7.49 -8.68
CA LYS A 470 -1.67 6.87 -9.79
C LYS A 470 -2.63 6.37 -10.88
N SER A 471 -3.80 5.82 -10.52
CA SER A 471 -4.82 5.43 -11.50
C SER A 471 -5.42 6.63 -12.25
N LEU A 472 -5.49 7.80 -11.61
CA LEU A 472 -5.82 9.08 -12.26
C LEU A 472 -4.77 9.45 -13.31
N THR A 473 -3.47 9.39 -13.00
CA THR A 473 -2.38 9.62 -13.97
C THR A 473 -2.55 8.75 -15.23
N ALA A 474 -2.82 7.46 -15.06
CA ALA A 474 -3.06 6.56 -16.19
C ALA A 474 -4.29 6.95 -17.01
N SER A 475 -5.41 7.27 -16.35
CA SER A 475 -6.69 7.54 -17.03
C SER A 475 -6.73 8.92 -17.70
N LEU A 476 -6.12 9.92 -17.08
CA LEU A 476 -6.10 11.32 -17.53
C LEU A 476 -4.96 11.65 -18.48
N CYS A 477 -3.85 10.91 -18.44
CA CYS A 477 -2.66 11.20 -19.23
C CYS A 477 -2.22 10.07 -20.16
N GLY A 478 -2.88 8.90 -20.12
CA GLY A 478 -2.46 7.75 -20.93
C GLY A 478 -1.05 7.23 -20.61
N LEU A 479 -0.51 7.60 -19.44
CA LEU A 479 0.83 7.31 -18.97
C LEU A 479 0.83 6.18 -17.96
N THR A 480 1.79 5.25 -18.05
CA THR A 480 2.03 4.38 -16.90
C THR A 480 2.61 5.19 -15.73
N PRO A 481 2.02 5.14 -14.52
CA PRO A 481 2.42 5.99 -13.40
C PRO A 481 3.87 5.74 -12.95
N LEU A 482 4.39 6.63 -12.10
CA LEU A 482 5.77 6.51 -11.62
C LEU A 482 5.88 5.34 -10.65
N ILE A 483 6.78 4.41 -10.96
CA ILE A 483 7.04 3.19 -10.19
C ILE A 483 7.85 3.54 -8.94
N ILE A 484 7.16 4.12 -7.97
CA ILE A 484 7.65 4.52 -6.66
C ILE A 484 6.50 4.52 -5.65
N ASP A 485 6.82 4.30 -4.38
CA ASP A 485 5.85 4.38 -3.30
C ASP A 485 5.34 5.83 -3.13
N PHE A 486 4.01 5.97 -3.13
CA PHE A 486 3.24 7.23 -2.97
C PHE A 486 3.26 8.15 -4.20
N ASN A 487 2.40 9.17 -4.18
CA ASN A 487 2.34 10.21 -5.21
C ASN A 487 3.60 11.08 -5.17
N LEU A 488 4.50 10.86 -6.14
CA LEU A 488 5.68 11.68 -6.40
C LEU A 488 5.71 12.17 -7.85
N GLU A 489 4.66 11.86 -8.62
CA GLU A 489 4.38 12.36 -9.96
C GLU A 489 4.39 13.90 -9.99
N TYR A 490 3.85 14.56 -8.95
CA TYR A 490 3.84 16.02 -8.80
C TYR A 490 5.24 16.67 -8.65
N LEU A 491 6.29 15.87 -8.51
CA LEU A 491 7.70 16.30 -8.42
C LEU A 491 8.51 15.89 -9.66
N SER A 492 7.87 15.21 -10.61
CA SER A 492 8.51 14.48 -11.69
C SER A 492 8.04 15.01 -13.05
N HIS A 493 8.72 14.61 -14.12
CA HIS A 493 8.39 15.06 -15.47
C HIS A 493 7.22 14.27 -16.07
N PHE A 494 6.16 14.95 -16.46
CA PHE A 494 5.07 14.35 -17.25
C PHE A 494 5.49 14.28 -18.72
N TYR A 495 5.85 13.09 -19.18
CA TYR A 495 6.41 12.85 -20.52
C TYR A 495 5.37 12.67 -21.63
N GLN A 496 4.08 12.94 -21.36
CA GLN A 496 3.05 13.24 -22.36
C GLN A 496 2.07 14.26 -21.75
N PRO A 497 1.37 15.06 -22.58
CA PRO A 497 0.26 15.88 -22.12
C PRO A 497 -0.89 15.01 -21.57
N CYS A 498 -1.76 15.62 -20.76
CA CYS A 498 -2.96 14.99 -20.20
C CYS A 498 -4.20 15.54 -20.90
N LEU A 499 -5.38 14.92 -20.76
CA LEU A 499 -6.63 15.37 -21.37
C LEU A 499 -6.88 16.89 -21.20
N PRO A 500 -6.73 17.50 -19.99
CA PRO A 500 -6.85 18.95 -19.86
C PRO A 500 -5.81 19.76 -20.65
N HIS A 501 -4.55 19.28 -20.73
CA HIS A 501 -3.51 19.90 -21.56
C HIS A 501 -3.82 19.79 -23.06
N VAL A 502 -4.30 18.62 -23.51
CA VAL A 502 -4.69 18.39 -24.91
C VAL A 502 -5.87 19.30 -25.27
N PHE A 503 -6.93 19.33 -24.46
CA PHE A 503 -8.07 20.21 -24.72
C PHE A 503 -7.70 21.70 -24.68
N GLU A 504 -6.80 22.13 -23.79
CA GLU A 504 -6.27 23.50 -23.81
C GLU A 504 -5.47 23.79 -25.10
N ALA A 505 -4.69 22.83 -25.60
CA ALA A 505 -3.95 22.98 -26.86
C ALA A 505 -4.90 23.06 -28.07
N LEU A 506 -5.94 22.22 -28.13
CA LEU A 506 -6.98 22.27 -29.17
C LEU A 506 -7.74 23.62 -29.18
N ASN A 507 -7.76 24.36 -28.07
CA ASN A 507 -8.33 25.71 -27.98
C ASN A 507 -7.43 26.81 -28.58
N GLN A 508 -6.15 26.53 -28.86
CA GLN A 508 -5.21 27.50 -29.45
C GLN A 508 -5.13 27.37 -30.98
N LEU A 509 -5.74 26.34 -31.58
CA LEU A 509 -5.67 26.06 -33.01
C LEU A 509 -6.68 26.90 -33.80
N GLU A 510 -6.37 27.18 -35.06
CA GLU A 510 -7.26 27.92 -35.95
C GLU A 510 -8.63 27.22 -36.04
N GLY A 511 -9.70 27.99 -35.80
CA GLY A 511 -11.08 27.51 -35.71
C GLY A 511 -11.76 27.73 -34.34
N THR A 512 -11.01 27.80 -33.23
CA THR A 512 -11.61 28.03 -31.89
C THR A 512 -11.67 29.49 -31.44
N ASN A 513 -11.05 30.38 -32.19
CA ASN A 513 -11.15 31.83 -32.00
C ASN A 513 -11.88 32.44 -33.21
N ALA A 514 -13.21 32.30 -33.24
CA ALA A 514 -14.00 33.41 -33.74
C ALA A 514 -13.73 34.57 -32.77
N GLU A 515 -12.88 35.51 -33.17
CA GLU A 515 -12.71 36.75 -32.42
C GLU A 515 -14.09 37.35 -32.16
N ALA A 516 -14.24 38.00 -31.01
CA ALA A 516 -15.39 38.86 -30.78
C ALA A 516 -15.30 40.06 -31.74
N SER A 517 -15.77 39.87 -32.97
CA SER A 517 -15.97 40.90 -33.99
C SER A 517 -17.18 41.78 -33.63
N GLY A 518 -17.18 42.28 -32.39
CA GLY A 518 -18.03 43.34 -31.90
C GLY A 518 -17.56 44.68 -32.46
N ASN A 519 -17.65 44.84 -33.78
CA ASN A 519 -17.51 46.09 -34.50
C ASN A 519 -18.11 45.94 -35.91
N ASP A 520 -19.38 45.56 -35.99
CA ASP A 520 -20.23 46.06 -37.08
C ASP A 520 -21.49 46.69 -36.49
N THR A 521 -21.58 48.01 -36.60
CA THR A 521 -22.70 48.82 -36.11
C THR A 521 -23.75 48.96 -37.21
N THR A 522 -24.55 47.91 -37.39
CA THR A 522 -25.80 48.01 -38.16
C THR A 522 -26.98 47.52 -37.34
N GLU A 523 -27.78 48.46 -36.85
CA GLU A 523 -29.09 48.18 -36.29
C GLU A 523 -30.01 47.62 -37.39
N THR A 524 -30.28 46.32 -37.37
CA THR A 524 -31.43 45.74 -38.09
C THR A 524 -32.38 45.11 -37.10
N THR A 525 -33.59 45.64 -37.07
CA THR A 525 -34.69 45.21 -36.21
C THR A 525 -35.45 44.02 -36.81
N GLY A 526 -35.67 42.97 -36.01
CA GLY A 526 -36.78 42.03 -36.22
C GLY A 526 -36.38 40.58 -36.48
N ASP A 527 -37.23 39.70 -35.93
CA ASP A 527 -37.29 38.24 -36.04
C ASP A 527 -36.22 37.39 -35.33
N ASP A 528 -36.71 36.26 -34.82
CA ASP A 528 -35.98 35.28 -34.00
C ASP A 528 -35.05 34.42 -34.88
N ASP A 529 -33.89 34.95 -35.25
CA ASP A 529 -32.85 34.18 -35.92
C ASP A 529 -32.27 33.11 -34.96
N VAL A 530 -32.79 31.89 -35.11
CA VAL A 530 -32.19 30.68 -34.55
C VAL A 530 -30.89 30.41 -35.31
N GLU A 531 -29.78 31.00 -34.84
CA GLU A 531 -28.44 30.57 -35.24
C GLU A 531 -28.31 29.05 -35.03
N ASP A 532 -27.83 28.36 -36.06
CA ASP A 532 -27.65 26.91 -36.06
C ASP A 532 -26.49 26.54 -35.10
N ASP A 533 -26.80 26.17 -33.84
CA ASP A 533 -25.86 25.68 -32.80
C ASP A 533 -25.24 24.31 -33.17
N SER A 534 -25.25 23.94 -34.46
CA SER A 534 -24.82 22.65 -34.99
C SER A 534 -23.29 22.51 -35.06
N ASP A 535 -22.55 23.60 -35.31
CA ASP A 535 -21.08 23.56 -35.40
C ASP A 535 -20.38 23.98 -34.09
N PHE A 536 -20.51 23.09 -33.10
CA PHE A 536 -19.78 23.21 -31.84
C PHE A 536 -18.27 22.93 -31.98
N THR A 537 -17.73 22.59 -33.16
CA THR A 537 -16.31 22.26 -33.30
C THR A 537 -15.41 23.47 -33.05
N SER A 538 -15.94 24.67 -33.33
CA SER A 538 -15.36 25.98 -33.03
C SER A 538 -15.38 26.37 -31.54
N TYR A 539 -16.10 25.63 -30.68
CA TYR A 539 -16.29 26.04 -29.28
C TYR A 539 -15.11 25.59 -28.40
N PRO A 540 -14.55 26.48 -27.54
CA PRO A 540 -13.42 26.14 -26.70
C PRO A 540 -13.80 25.17 -25.57
N TRP A 541 -12.92 24.22 -25.29
CA TRP A 541 -13.02 23.26 -24.20
C TRP A 541 -12.70 23.87 -22.83
N ARG A 542 -13.48 23.48 -21.83
CA ARG A 542 -13.29 23.82 -20.43
C ARG A 542 -13.14 22.57 -19.56
N SER A 543 -11.95 22.42 -19.00
CA SER A 543 -11.57 21.28 -18.15
C SER A 543 -11.85 21.55 -16.67
N THR A 544 -12.71 20.73 -16.06
CA THR A 544 -13.14 20.83 -14.65
C THR A 544 -12.97 19.49 -13.93
N TYR A 545 -12.49 19.52 -12.69
CA TYR A 545 -12.34 18.35 -11.82
C TYR A 545 -13.24 18.49 -10.59
N MET A 546 -13.96 17.43 -10.21
CA MET A 546 -14.86 17.45 -9.05
C MET A 546 -14.74 16.19 -8.18
N GLN A 547 -14.63 16.37 -6.87
CA GLN A 547 -14.78 15.30 -5.87
C GLN A 547 -15.39 15.85 -4.58
N SER A 548 -16.15 15.04 -3.83
CA SER A 548 -16.77 15.44 -2.56
C SER A 548 -15.82 15.29 -1.35
N VAL A 549 -14.62 14.80 -1.58
CA VAL A 549 -13.60 14.52 -0.56
C VAL A 549 -12.42 15.47 -0.56
N THR A 550 -11.60 15.39 0.48
CA THR A 550 -10.38 16.20 0.62
C THR A 550 -9.39 15.93 -0.51
N ASN A 551 -8.73 16.96 -1.03
CA ASN A 551 -7.56 16.81 -1.91
C ASN A 551 -6.21 17.05 -1.19
N THR A 552 -6.23 17.05 0.15
CA THR A 552 -4.99 17.23 0.94
C THR A 552 -4.14 15.95 0.96
N PHE A 553 -4.79 14.78 0.94
CA PHE A 553 -4.17 13.47 1.06
C PHE A 553 -3.10 13.24 0.00
N ASP A 554 -1.94 12.81 0.47
CA ASP A 554 -0.77 12.42 -0.32
C ASP A 554 -0.51 13.34 -1.52
N LYS A 555 -0.56 14.65 -1.27
CA LYS A 555 -0.19 15.69 -2.26
C LYS A 555 -1.03 15.66 -3.54
N GLN A 556 -2.31 15.27 -3.46
CA GLN A 556 -3.23 15.46 -4.58
C GLN A 556 -3.36 16.94 -4.97
N PHE A 557 -3.46 17.89 -4.02
CA PHE A 557 -3.56 19.33 -4.33
C PHE A 557 -2.46 19.83 -5.29
N PRO A 558 -1.15 19.67 -5.03
CA PRO A 558 -0.12 20.06 -5.99
C PRO A 558 -0.03 19.16 -7.22
N LEU A 559 -0.62 17.95 -7.24
CA LEU A 559 -0.70 17.12 -8.44
C LEU A 559 -1.70 17.67 -9.47
N MET A 560 -2.84 18.26 -9.04
CA MET A 560 -3.90 18.67 -9.97
C MET A 560 -3.45 19.65 -11.07
N PRO A 561 -2.60 20.66 -10.81
CA PRO A 561 -2.02 21.49 -11.87
C PRO A 561 -1.17 20.71 -12.87
N HIS A 562 -0.48 19.63 -12.48
CA HIS A 562 0.30 18.79 -13.41
C HIS A 562 -0.58 17.91 -14.31
N PHE A 563 -1.86 17.71 -13.97
CA PHE A 563 -2.84 17.17 -14.92
C PHE A 563 -3.41 18.24 -15.86
N GLY A 564 -3.09 19.53 -15.66
CA GLY A 564 -3.57 20.64 -16.47
C GLY A 564 -4.86 21.31 -15.98
N TYR A 565 -5.33 21.00 -14.76
CA TYR A 565 -6.48 21.70 -14.19
C TYR A 565 -6.07 23.08 -13.66
N LYS A 566 -6.81 24.11 -14.08
CA LYS A 566 -6.57 25.50 -13.70
C LYS A 566 -7.13 25.79 -12.29
N PRO A 567 -6.52 26.69 -11.51
CA PRO A 567 -7.12 27.18 -10.26
C PRO A 567 -8.55 27.68 -10.49
N GLY A 568 -9.49 27.28 -9.62
CA GLY A 568 -10.91 27.60 -9.76
C GLY A 568 -11.74 26.60 -10.58
N THR A 569 -11.14 25.65 -11.31
CA THR A 569 -11.87 24.54 -11.96
C THR A 569 -11.77 23.21 -11.20
N ILE A 570 -11.34 23.26 -9.93
CA ILE A 570 -11.15 22.10 -9.06
C ILE A 570 -12.10 22.23 -7.86
N ILE A 571 -13.16 21.41 -7.84
CA ILE A 571 -14.18 21.38 -6.77
C ILE A 571 -13.84 20.24 -5.80
N THR A 572 -13.63 20.57 -4.53
CA THR A 572 -13.24 19.62 -3.46
C THR A 572 -13.97 19.93 -2.16
N LYS A 573 -13.87 19.02 -1.18
CA LYS A 573 -14.40 19.25 0.19
C LYS A 573 -13.95 20.59 0.78
N GLU A 574 -12.68 20.95 0.64
CA GLU A 574 -12.12 22.21 1.15
C GLU A 574 -12.83 23.41 0.55
N TYR A 575 -13.02 23.41 -0.78
CA TYR A 575 -13.74 24.45 -1.49
C TYR A 575 -15.22 24.50 -1.09
N LEU A 576 -15.91 23.36 -1.08
CA LEU A 576 -17.33 23.23 -0.71
C LEU A 576 -17.64 23.68 0.74
N ARG A 577 -16.66 23.55 1.65
CA ARG A 577 -16.74 24.02 3.04
C ARG A 577 -16.29 25.49 3.21
N SER A 578 -15.72 26.11 2.18
CA SER A 578 -15.24 27.49 2.24
C SER A 578 -16.36 28.51 2.03
N SER A 579 -16.10 29.79 2.32
CA SER A 579 -16.98 30.90 1.94
C SER A 579 -16.87 31.29 0.45
N ALA A 580 -15.96 30.66 -0.31
CA ALA A 580 -15.78 30.89 -1.75
C ALA A 580 -16.58 29.91 -2.63
N ALA A 581 -17.33 28.99 -2.01
CA ALA A 581 -18.22 28.04 -2.67
C ALA A 581 -19.32 28.78 -3.47
N LYS A 582 -19.43 28.54 -4.78
CA LYS A 582 -20.36 29.24 -5.70
C LYS A 582 -21.82 29.16 -5.25
N PHE A 583 -22.23 28.01 -4.70
CA PHE A 583 -23.58 27.76 -4.18
C PHE A 583 -23.68 27.88 -2.65
N GLY A 584 -22.71 28.56 -2.03
CA GLY A 584 -22.61 28.70 -0.59
C GLY A 584 -21.97 27.48 0.09
N ARG A 585 -21.63 27.66 1.37
CA ARG A 585 -20.95 26.63 2.18
C ARG A 585 -21.90 25.47 2.49
N THR A 586 -21.49 24.24 2.18
CA THR A 586 -22.26 23.05 2.54
C THR A 586 -22.21 22.73 4.04
N ASN A 587 -23.37 22.43 4.61
CA ASN A 587 -23.56 21.98 6.00
C ASN A 587 -23.85 20.47 6.11
N VAL A 588 -23.84 19.72 4.99
CA VAL A 588 -23.98 18.26 4.99
C VAL A 588 -22.90 17.61 5.86
N SER A 589 -23.18 16.51 6.56
CA SER A 589 -22.19 15.82 7.39
C SER A 589 -21.16 15.07 6.55
N ASP A 590 -19.93 14.95 7.05
CA ASP A 590 -18.95 14.03 6.48
C ASP A 590 -19.45 12.58 6.67
N ILE A 591 -19.31 11.72 5.66
CA ILE A 591 -19.68 10.29 5.70
C ILE A 591 -18.57 9.41 6.27
N ASN A 592 -17.31 9.75 5.97
CA ASN A 592 -16.12 9.02 6.37
C ASN A 592 -14.99 10.02 6.67
N TYR A 593 -13.76 9.53 6.91
CA TYR A 593 -12.63 10.40 7.24
C TYR A 593 -12.13 11.24 6.04
N PHE A 594 -12.44 10.85 4.80
CA PHE A 594 -12.11 11.59 3.59
C PHE A 594 -13.08 12.76 3.33
N GLY A 595 -14.40 12.59 3.43
CA GLY A 595 -15.30 13.71 3.15
C GLY A 595 -16.79 13.48 3.07
N LEU A 596 -17.40 14.24 2.15
CA LEU A 596 -18.84 14.42 1.99
C LEU A 596 -19.41 13.37 1.03
N PRO A 597 -20.72 13.07 1.11
CA PRO A 597 -21.39 12.30 0.07
C PRO A 597 -21.40 13.08 -1.25
N GLU A 598 -21.35 12.40 -2.39
CA GLU A 598 -21.20 13.02 -3.71
C GLU A 598 -22.32 14.02 -4.05
N ILE A 599 -23.50 13.85 -3.44
CA ILE A 599 -24.70 14.69 -3.61
C ILE A 599 -24.44 16.20 -3.46
N VAL A 600 -23.39 16.60 -2.74
CA VAL A 600 -22.99 18.02 -2.60
C VAL A 600 -22.47 18.65 -3.91
N LEU A 601 -22.26 17.84 -4.95
CA LEU A 601 -21.77 18.26 -6.26
C LEU A 601 -22.89 18.53 -7.29
N ASP A 602 -24.16 18.23 -6.97
CA ASP A 602 -25.31 18.37 -7.89
C ASP A 602 -25.31 19.69 -8.66
N ASP A 603 -25.32 20.81 -7.92
CA ASP A 603 -25.41 22.15 -8.50
C ASP A 603 -24.14 22.50 -9.30
N TYR A 604 -22.98 21.97 -8.90
CA TYR A 604 -21.70 22.19 -9.59
C TYR A 604 -21.63 21.44 -10.92
N ILE A 605 -22.11 20.19 -10.98
CA ILE A 605 -22.19 19.43 -12.22
C ILE A 605 -23.20 20.09 -13.17
N ARG A 606 -24.37 20.51 -12.66
CA ARG A 606 -25.37 21.23 -13.45
C ARG A 606 -24.80 22.52 -14.04
N ASP A 607 -24.16 23.32 -13.20
CA ASP A 607 -23.54 24.59 -13.55
C ASP A 607 -22.44 24.44 -14.61
N ALA A 608 -21.65 23.35 -14.59
CA ALA A 608 -20.64 23.09 -15.63
C ALA A 608 -21.25 23.00 -17.03
N PHE A 609 -22.41 22.33 -17.19
CA PHE A 609 -23.12 22.25 -18.46
C PHE A 609 -23.89 23.53 -18.78
N SER A 610 -24.59 24.10 -17.80
CA SER A 610 -25.41 25.31 -17.98
C SER A 610 -24.55 26.53 -18.36
N GLU A 611 -23.40 26.73 -17.69
CA GLU A 611 -22.47 27.81 -17.99
C GLU A 611 -21.79 27.59 -19.36
N ALA A 612 -21.45 26.36 -19.72
CA ALA A 612 -20.84 26.06 -21.01
C ALA A 612 -21.80 26.29 -22.19
N ARG A 613 -23.05 25.84 -22.08
CA ARG A 613 -24.12 26.14 -23.06
C ARG A 613 -24.27 27.65 -23.26
N ARG A 614 -24.38 28.42 -22.16
CA ARG A 614 -24.54 29.89 -22.19
C ARG A 614 -23.34 30.62 -22.82
N LYS A 615 -22.14 30.05 -22.76
CA LYS A 615 -20.91 30.68 -23.25
C LYS A 615 -20.43 30.17 -24.61
N LYS A 616 -21.16 29.24 -25.25
CA LYS A 616 -20.66 28.49 -26.42
C LYS A 616 -19.30 27.84 -26.11
N GLU A 617 -19.18 27.17 -24.95
CA GLU A 617 -18.03 26.34 -24.54
C GLU A 617 -18.37 24.83 -24.71
N ARG A 618 -17.33 23.97 -24.60
CA ARG A 618 -17.41 22.49 -24.54
C ARG A 618 -16.96 22.00 -23.17
N VAL A 619 -17.64 21.01 -22.58
CA VAL A 619 -17.30 20.49 -21.25
C VAL A 619 -16.33 19.32 -21.34
N PHE A 620 -15.18 19.41 -20.64
CA PHE A 620 -14.47 18.24 -20.14
C PHE A 620 -14.59 18.17 -18.62
N LEU A 621 -15.39 17.23 -18.12
CA LEU A 621 -15.62 17.04 -16.69
C LEU A 621 -14.99 15.73 -16.23
N THR A 622 -14.07 15.78 -15.28
CA THR A 622 -13.63 14.60 -14.53
C THR A 622 -14.25 14.61 -13.14
N HIS A 623 -14.89 13.51 -12.76
CA HIS A 623 -15.46 13.34 -11.43
C HIS A 623 -14.96 12.04 -10.79
N LEU A 624 -14.35 12.15 -9.61
CA LEU A 624 -13.96 11.02 -8.77
C LEU A 624 -15.03 10.81 -7.68
N THR A 625 -15.64 9.62 -7.65
CA THR A 625 -16.52 9.18 -6.55
C THR A 625 -15.68 8.84 -5.32
N SER A 626 -16.31 8.50 -4.19
CA SER A 626 -15.61 8.40 -2.91
C SER A 626 -16.31 7.59 -1.82
N THR A 627 -17.64 7.46 -1.85
CA THR A 627 -18.39 6.75 -0.80
C THR A 627 -17.98 5.27 -0.73
N THR A 628 -17.60 4.67 -1.87
CA THR A 628 -17.02 3.32 -1.99
C THR A 628 -15.63 3.16 -1.37
N HIS A 629 -14.96 4.22 -0.91
CA HIS A 629 -13.76 4.09 -0.07
C HIS A 629 -14.14 3.55 1.33
N HIS A 630 -13.30 2.69 1.90
CA HIS A 630 -13.37 2.29 3.32
C HIS A 630 -13.55 3.52 4.25
N ASP A 631 -14.44 3.53 5.24
CA ASP A 631 -15.12 2.42 5.90
C ASP A 631 -16.55 2.12 5.41
N PHE A 632 -16.84 2.38 4.12
CA PHE A 632 -18.09 1.98 3.45
C PHE A 632 -19.37 2.45 4.19
N LYS A 633 -19.34 3.67 4.73
CA LYS A 633 -20.48 4.29 5.39
C LYS A 633 -21.46 4.86 4.38
N LEU A 634 -22.74 4.52 4.57
CA LEU A 634 -23.85 5.13 3.86
C LEU A 634 -24.16 6.54 4.40
N PRO A 635 -24.59 7.48 3.54
CA PRO A 635 -25.06 8.81 3.96
C PRO A 635 -26.29 8.77 4.89
N VAL A 636 -26.50 9.86 5.64
CA VAL A 636 -27.67 9.98 6.52
C VAL A 636 -28.97 9.92 5.70
N GLY A 637 -29.88 9.02 6.08
CA GLY A 637 -31.15 8.78 5.40
C GLY A 637 -31.12 7.60 4.42
N GLU A 638 -29.95 7.06 4.09
CA GLU A 638 -29.83 5.82 3.32
C GLU A 638 -30.03 4.59 4.21
N THR A 639 -30.75 3.59 3.70
CA THR A 639 -31.04 2.35 4.41
C THR A 639 -29.93 1.32 4.16
N TYR A 640 -29.25 0.89 5.21
CA TYR A 640 -28.42 -0.32 5.20
C TYR A 640 -29.30 -1.56 5.34
N VAL A 641 -29.02 -2.59 4.54
CA VAL A 641 -29.61 -3.93 4.69
C VAL A 641 -28.46 -4.92 4.86
N PRO A 642 -28.33 -5.62 6.01
CA PRO A 642 -27.35 -6.68 6.19
C PRO A 642 -27.56 -7.78 5.14
N LEU A 643 -26.50 -8.10 4.39
CA LEU A 643 -26.55 -9.09 3.32
C LEU A 643 -26.18 -10.50 3.79
N THR A 644 -25.57 -10.62 4.97
CA THR A 644 -25.20 -11.88 5.60
C THR A 644 -25.11 -11.68 7.12
N ASP A 645 -25.24 -12.78 7.87
CA ASP A 645 -25.14 -12.85 9.34
C ASP A 645 -23.73 -13.23 9.83
N ASP A 646 -22.79 -13.46 8.90
CA ASP A 646 -21.35 -13.62 9.18
C ASP A 646 -20.66 -12.27 9.47
N SER A 647 -20.13 -12.11 10.68
CA SER A 647 -19.39 -10.90 11.09
C SER A 647 -18.08 -10.70 10.33
N GLU A 648 -17.46 -11.77 9.82
CA GLU A 648 -16.22 -11.67 9.01
C GLU A 648 -16.52 -11.08 7.62
N LEU A 649 -17.79 -11.05 7.19
CA LEU A 649 -18.25 -10.50 5.92
C LEU A 649 -18.99 -9.16 6.05
N ASP A 650 -19.03 -8.56 7.23
CA ASP A 650 -19.74 -7.28 7.46
C ASP A 650 -19.20 -6.16 6.55
N SER A 651 -17.88 -6.09 6.37
CA SER A 651 -17.25 -5.13 5.43
C SER A 651 -17.68 -5.37 3.98
N LEU A 652 -17.87 -6.62 3.55
CA LEU A 652 -18.38 -6.95 2.21
C LEU A 652 -19.87 -6.56 2.07
N SER A 653 -20.67 -6.82 3.10
CA SER A 653 -22.08 -6.42 3.17
C SER A 653 -22.26 -4.90 3.08
N HIS A 654 -21.43 -4.14 3.80
CA HIS A 654 -21.39 -2.68 3.75
C HIS A 654 -20.92 -2.15 2.39
N TYR A 655 -19.80 -2.68 1.86
CA TYR A 655 -19.28 -2.31 0.54
C TYR A 655 -20.33 -2.45 -0.57
N VAL A 656 -21.02 -3.60 -0.64
CA VAL A 656 -22.02 -3.87 -1.67
C VAL A 656 -23.23 -2.93 -1.55
N ASN A 657 -23.67 -2.61 -0.33
CA ASN A 657 -24.73 -1.60 -0.13
C ASN A 657 -24.32 -0.21 -0.63
N VAL A 658 -23.07 0.18 -0.40
CA VAL A 658 -22.49 1.45 -0.86
C VAL A 658 -22.30 1.51 -2.37
N VAL A 659 -21.93 0.41 -3.04
CA VAL A 659 -21.89 0.33 -4.50
C VAL A 659 -23.24 0.76 -5.09
N GLY A 660 -24.35 0.33 -4.51
CA GLY A 660 -25.68 0.75 -4.99
C GLY A 660 -26.03 2.21 -4.69
N TYR A 661 -25.40 2.86 -3.71
CA TYR A 661 -25.49 4.32 -3.56
C TYR A 661 -24.76 5.04 -4.70
N VAL A 662 -23.54 4.60 -5.02
CA VAL A 662 -22.75 5.16 -6.13
C VAL A 662 -23.42 4.91 -7.50
N ASP A 663 -24.06 3.77 -7.71
CA ASP A 663 -24.88 3.49 -8.91
C ASP A 663 -25.99 4.54 -9.11
N ARG A 664 -26.77 4.83 -8.04
CA ARG A 664 -27.80 5.88 -8.09
C ARG A 664 -27.21 7.28 -8.29
N TRP A 665 -26.02 7.56 -7.76
CA TRP A 665 -25.32 8.81 -8.01
C TRP A 665 -24.91 8.96 -9.47
N ILE A 666 -24.37 7.91 -10.11
CA ILE A 666 -24.08 7.90 -11.56
C ILE A 666 -25.37 8.18 -12.36
N GLY A 667 -26.48 7.54 -11.98
CA GLY A 667 -27.80 7.81 -12.59
C GLY A 667 -28.21 9.28 -12.47
N ARG A 668 -27.95 9.91 -11.31
CA ARG A 668 -28.23 11.33 -11.08
C ARG A 668 -27.35 12.26 -11.92
N VAL A 669 -26.08 11.92 -12.15
CA VAL A 669 -25.21 12.66 -13.09
C VAL A 669 -25.74 12.57 -14.52
N LEU A 670 -26.16 11.38 -14.97
CA LEU A 670 -26.79 11.21 -16.29
C LEU A 670 -28.09 12.02 -16.41
N ASP A 671 -28.90 12.05 -15.35
CA ASP A 671 -30.12 12.86 -15.28
C ASP A 671 -29.84 14.37 -15.35
N ILE A 672 -28.75 14.86 -14.75
CA ILE A 672 -28.33 16.26 -14.88
C ILE A 672 -27.95 16.56 -16.34
N ILE A 673 -27.11 15.74 -16.97
CA ILE A 673 -26.70 15.91 -18.39
C ILE A 673 -27.93 15.96 -19.31
N ARG A 674 -28.92 15.10 -19.04
CA ARG A 674 -30.21 15.06 -19.76
C ARG A 674 -31.08 16.29 -19.51
N GLN A 675 -31.18 16.76 -18.27
CA GLN A 675 -31.96 17.95 -17.92
C GLN A 675 -31.34 19.23 -18.50
N GLU A 676 -30.02 19.33 -18.55
CA GLU A 676 -29.30 20.43 -19.22
C GLU A 676 -29.24 20.26 -20.75
N GLY A 677 -29.98 19.29 -21.31
CA GLY A 677 -30.17 19.10 -22.75
C GLY A 677 -28.92 18.65 -23.52
N ALA A 678 -27.92 18.10 -22.84
CA ALA A 678 -26.62 17.72 -23.42
C ALA A 678 -26.47 16.21 -23.65
N GLU A 679 -27.53 15.42 -23.45
CA GLU A 679 -27.48 13.94 -23.45
C GLU A 679 -27.01 13.33 -24.79
N ASP A 680 -27.44 13.89 -25.92
CA ASP A 680 -27.16 13.40 -27.27
C ASP A 680 -25.83 13.91 -27.86
N GLU A 681 -25.09 14.73 -27.10
CA GLU A 681 -23.82 15.35 -27.48
C GLU A 681 -22.68 15.10 -26.46
N THR A 682 -22.91 14.22 -25.48
CA THR A 682 -21.99 13.98 -24.35
C THR A 682 -21.52 12.52 -24.29
N LEU A 683 -20.22 12.31 -24.54
CA LEU A 683 -19.57 11.03 -24.27
C LEU A 683 -19.34 10.88 -22.76
N VAL A 684 -19.89 9.82 -22.17
CA VAL A 684 -19.67 9.47 -20.76
C VAL A 684 -18.76 8.25 -20.71
N VAL A 685 -17.52 8.45 -20.26
CA VAL A 685 -16.56 7.39 -19.98
C VAL A 685 -16.66 7.04 -18.50
N VAL A 686 -17.04 5.81 -18.19
CA VAL A 686 -17.07 5.29 -16.82
C VAL A 686 -15.91 4.33 -16.64
N ALA A 687 -15.05 4.57 -15.65
CA ALA A 687 -13.89 3.73 -15.37
C ALA A 687 -13.68 3.56 -13.87
N GLY A 688 -13.51 2.34 -13.37
CA GLY A 688 -13.05 2.13 -12.00
C GLY A 688 -11.61 2.64 -11.81
N ASP A 689 -11.29 3.08 -10.60
CA ASP A 689 -9.95 3.52 -10.22
C ASP A 689 -9.07 2.32 -9.84
N HIS A 690 -9.60 1.42 -9.01
CA HIS A 690 -9.14 0.08 -8.71
C HIS A 690 -10.31 -0.75 -8.16
N GLY A 691 -10.11 -2.06 -8.01
CA GLY A 691 -11.04 -2.95 -7.30
C GLY A 691 -10.68 -3.09 -5.81
N LEU A 692 -11.22 -4.10 -5.15
CA LEU A 692 -10.85 -4.51 -3.79
C LEU A 692 -10.92 -6.03 -3.69
N SER A 693 -9.90 -6.70 -3.15
CA SER A 693 -9.92 -8.15 -2.87
C SER A 693 -10.68 -8.52 -1.58
N ILE A 694 -11.78 -7.81 -1.35
CA ILE A 694 -12.62 -7.89 -0.14
C ILE A 694 -13.44 -9.18 -0.06
N ALA A 695 -13.80 -9.78 -1.20
CA ALA A 695 -14.54 -11.05 -1.23
C ALA A 695 -13.62 -12.28 -1.21
N GLU A 696 -12.45 -12.16 -1.84
CA GLU A 696 -11.40 -13.19 -1.90
C GLU A 696 -10.67 -13.33 -0.56
N GLN A 697 -10.26 -12.22 0.03
CA GLN A 697 -9.32 -12.19 1.17
C GLN A 697 -9.83 -11.40 2.38
N GLY A 698 -11.05 -10.87 2.36
CA GLY A 698 -11.56 -9.97 3.41
C GLY A 698 -10.86 -8.60 3.45
N SER A 699 -9.91 -8.33 2.54
CA SER A 699 -9.06 -7.14 2.62
C SER A 699 -9.77 -5.90 2.10
N VAL A 700 -9.85 -4.88 2.96
CA VAL A 700 -10.46 -3.56 2.68
C VAL A 700 -9.44 -2.54 2.14
N SER A 701 -8.23 -2.99 1.80
CA SER A 701 -7.11 -2.16 1.35
C SER A 701 -6.34 -2.85 0.22
N THR A 702 -5.90 -2.06 -0.76
CA THR A 702 -5.03 -2.52 -1.85
C THR A 702 -3.54 -2.53 -1.50
N TYR A 703 -3.16 -2.02 -0.31
CA TYR A 703 -1.76 -1.86 0.11
C TYR A 703 -1.02 -3.20 0.16
N GLY A 704 0.05 -3.33 -0.62
CA GLY A 704 0.84 -4.58 -0.74
C GLY A 704 0.07 -5.74 -1.37
N ASN A 705 -1.17 -5.53 -1.83
CA ASN A 705 -2.06 -6.64 -2.17
C ASN A 705 -2.10 -6.92 -3.69
N GLY A 706 -1.47 -8.03 -4.07
CA GLY A 706 -1.41 -8.49 -5.45
C GLY A 706 -2.66 -9.22 -5.98
N ASN A 707 -3.66 -9.54 -5.16
CA ASN A 707 -4.82 -10.34 -5.61
C ASN A 707 -5.62 -9.66 -6.75
N ILE A 708 -6.08 -10.43 -7.73
CA ILE A 708 -6.76 -9.96 -8.94
C ILE A 708 -8.00 -9.09 -8.68
N GLY A 709 -8.70 -9.30 -7.56
CA GLY A 709 -9.85 -8.50 -7.14
C GLY A 709 -9.55 -7.01 -6.97
N ASN A 710 -8.28 -6.62 -6.80
CA ASN A 710 -7.84 -5.22 -6.74
C ASN A 710 -7.70 -4.54 -8.12
N PHE A 711 -7.76 -5.29 -9.23
CA PHE A 711 -7.36 -4.80 -10.56
C PHE A 711 -8.51 -4.74 -11.56
N GLY A 712 -9.42 -5.72 -11.52
CA GLY A 712 -10.57 -5.81 -12.42
C GLY A 712 -11.62 -4.73 -12.13
N VAL A 713 -11.77 -3.78 -13.05
CA VAL A 713 -12.60 -2.56 -12.90
C VAL A 713 -13.65 -2.46 -14.00
N PRO A 714 -14.79 -1.76 -13.79
CA PRO A 714 -15.64 -1.38 -14.91
C PRO A 714 -14.89 -0.44 -15.84
N LEU A 715 -15.12 -0.60 -17.15
CA LEU A 715 -14.75 0.37 -18.16
C LEU A 715 -15.86 0.38 -19.23
N VAL A 716 -16.48 1.55 -19.43
CA VAL A 716 -17.59 1.73 -20.37
C VAL A 716 -17.42 3.06 -21.12
N LEU A 717 -17.52 3.02 -22.45
CA LEU A 717 -17.59 4.20 -23.31
C LEU A 717 -19.06 4.39 -23.73
N SER A 718 -19.79 5.34 -23.13
CA SER A 718 -21.24 5.44 -23.31
C SER A 718 -21.71 6.71 -24.00
N HIS A 719 -22.57 6.56 -25.00
CA HIS A 719 -23.23 7.65 -25.74
C HIS A 719 -24.55 7.14 -26.37
N PRO A 720 -25.68 7.87 -26.33
CA PRO A 720 -26.98 7.35 -26.77
C PRO A 720 -27.02 6.85 -28.22
N LYS A 721 -26.20 7.46 -29.10
CA LYS A 721 -26.12 7.14 -30.54
C LYS A 721 -25.19 5.97 -30.90
N LEU A 722 -24.41 5.45 -29.95
CA LEU A 722 -23.59 4.25 -30.18
C LEU A 722 -24.45 2.97 -30.10
N PRO A 723 -24.06 1.87 -30.77
CA PRO A 723 -24.62 0.56 -30.46
C PRO A 723 -24.20 0.13 -29.05
N SER A 724 -24.96 -0.77 -28.42
CA SER A 724 -24.55 -1.45 -27.17
C SER A 724 -23.79 -2.72 -27.56
N ILE A 725 -22.49 -2.77 -27.25
CA ILE A 725 -21.60 -3.89 -27.56
C ILE A 725 -20.70 -4.25 -26.36
N ASP A 726 -20.32 -5.52 -26.28
CA ASP A 726 -19.39 -6.07 -25.28
C ASP A 726 -18.03 -6.36 -25.93
N VAL A 727 -16.94 -6.12 -25.19
CA VAL A 727 -15.56 -6.42 -25.60
C VAL A 727 -14.84 -7.18 -24.48
N ASP A 728 -14.44 -8.41 -24.77
CA ASP A 728 -13.77 -9.31 -23.81
C ASP A 728 -12.23 -9.25 -23.89
N ASP A 729 -11.68 -8.50 -24.86
CA ASP A 729 -10.25 -8.24 -25.00
C ASP A 729 -9.66 -7.62 -23.71
N ALA A 730 -8.42 -8.00 -23.37
CA ALA A 730 -7.75 -7.46 -22.19
C ALA A 730 -7.28 -6.01 -22.42
N VAL A 731 -7.82 -5.09 -21.62
CA VAL A 731 -7.61 -3.63 -21.76
C VAL A 731 -7.18 -2.99 -20.45
N SER A 732 -6.54 -1.82 -20.52
CA SER A 732 -6.00 -1.11 -19.35
C SER A 732 -6.26 0.39 -19.35
N SER A 733 -6.25 1.01 -18.16
CA SER A 733 -6.66 2.42 -18.02
C SER A 733 -5.82 3.46 -18.78
N ILE A 734 -4.55 3.16 -19.13
CA ILE A 734 -3.73 4.01 -20.03
C ILE A 734 -4.35 4.20 -21.43
N GLN A 735 -5.31 3.35 -21.81
CA GLN A 735 -5.96 3.39 -23.11
C GLN A 735 -7.11 4.41 -23.18
N ILE A 736 -7.54 4.99 -22.05
CA ILE A 736 -8.68 5.90 -21.97
C ILE A 736 -8.43 7.18 -22.79
N LEU A 737 -7.32 7.88 -22.55
CA LEU A 737 -6.96 9.11 -23.28
C LEU A 737 -6.91 8.89 -24.80
N PRO A 738 -6.06 7.98 -25.35
CA PRO A 738 -5.97 7.81 -26.80
C PRO A 738 -7.31 7.41 -27.43
N THR A 739 -8.15 6.66 -26.71
CA THR A 739 -9.51 6.32 -27.18
C THR A 739 -10.44 7.52 -27.27
N ILE A 740 -10.38 8.46 -26.32
CA ILE A 740 -11.19 9.69 -26.38
C ILE A 740 -10.79 10.52 -27.61
N LEU A 741 -9.49 10.62 -27.90
CA LEU A 741 -9.02 11.30 -29.11
C LEU A 741 -9.45 10.56 -30.38
N ASP A 742 -9.35 9.23 -30.41
CA ASP A 742 -9.78 8.42 -31.56
C ASP A 742 -11.28 8.54 -31.83
N LEU A 743 -12.11 8.55 -30.78
CA LEU A 743 -13.55 8.79 -30.88
C LEU A 743 -13.85 10.18 -31.45
N LEU A 744 -13.14 11.22 -31.00
CA LEU A 744 -13.29 12.59 -31.50
C LEU A 744 -12.86 12.76 -32.97
N ILE A 745 -11.83 12.03 -33.41
CA ILE A 745 -11.37 11.97 -34.80
C ILE A 745 -12.38 11.23 -35.69
N GLU A 746 -12.75 10.00 -35.31
CA GLU A 746 -13.62 9.12 -36.14
C GLU A 746 -15.09 9.58 -36.16
N SER A 747 -15.51 10.43 -35.21
CA SER A 747 -16.82 11.10 -35.23
C SER A 747 -16.85 12.41 -36.01
N GLY A 748 -15.69 12.97 -36.39
CA GLY A 748 -15.62 14.32 -36.95
C GLY A 748 -16.01 15.42 -35.96
N SER A 749 -15.91 15.18 -34.66
CA SER A 749 -16.27 16.16 -33.61
C SER A 749 -15.14 17.16 -33.30
N LEU A 750 -14.23 17.36 -34.24
CA LEU A 750 -13.07 18.26 -34.18
C LEU A 750 -12.96 19.00 -35.52
N SER A 751 -12.44 20.23 -35.50
CA SER A 751 -12.06 20.92 -36.73
C SER A 751 -10.92 20.18 -37.47
N THR A 752 -10.62 20.55 -38.72
CA THR A 752 -9.53 19.94 -39.49
C THR A 752 -8.18 20.05 -38.77
N SER A 753 -7.85 21.24 -38.25
CA SER A 753 -6.62 21.52 -37.50
C SER A 753 -6.54 20.72 -36.20
N GLN A 754 -7.64 20.66 -35.45
CA GLN A 754 -7.76 19.84 -34.24
C GLN A 754 -7.65 18.33 -34.52
N THR A 755 -8.17 17.88 -35.67
CA THR A 755 -8.10 16.47 -36.10
C THR A 755 -6.67 16.07 -36.44
N GLU A 756 -5.90 16.93 -37.10
CA GLU A 756 -4.46 16.73 -37.36
C GLU A 756 -3.69 16.63 -36.03
N ALA A 757 -3.86 17.60 -35.14
CA ALA A 757 -3.23 17.60 -33.82
C ALA A 757 -3.57 16.34 -32.98
N ALA A 758 -4.83 15.91 -32.99
CA ALA A 758 -5.26 14.70 -32.30
C ALA A 758 -4.64 13.42 -32.91
N ARG A 759 -4.44 13.38 -34.24
CA ARG A 759 -3.78 12.26 -34.94
C ARG A 759 -2.29 12.16 -34.62
N ASP A 760 -1.59 13.28 -34.55
CA ASP A 760 -0.18 13.30 -34.15
C ASP A 760 -0.04 12.81 -32.70
N LEU A 761 -0.87 13.34 -31.80
CA LEU A 761 -0.90 12.96 -30.38
C LEU A 761 -1.17 11.47 -30.18
N ILE A 762 -2.25 10.92 -30.74
CA ILE A 762 -2.59 9.49 -30.58
C ILE A 762 -1.50 8.57 -31.15
N SER A 763 -0.76 9.02 -32.17
CA SER A 763 0.37 8.26 -32.73
C SER A 763 1.52 8.03 -31.76
N ASN A 764 1.64 8.83 -30.69
CA ASN A 764 2.74 8.78 -29.73
C ASN A 764 2.37 8.31 -28.30
N TYR A 765 1.11 8.01 -27.98
CA TYR A 765 0.77 7.43 -26.66
C TYR A 765 1.15 5.94 -26.55
N GLU A 766 1.42 5.49 -25.31
CA GLU A 766 1.63 4.08 -24.94
C GLU A 766 0.39 3.22 -25.21
N GLY A 767 -0.80 3.73 -24.85
CA GLY A 767 -2.06 3.00 -24.93
C GLY A 767 -2.60 2.86 -26.36
N LYS A 768 -3.08 1.67 -26.71
CA LYS A 768 -3.90 1.42 -27.91
C LYS A 768 -5.28 2.09 -27.78
N SER A 769 -5.87 2.47 -28.91
CA SER A 769 -7.29 2.85 -28.94
C SER A 769 -8.17 1.64 -28.66
N LEU A 770 -9.23 1.82 -27.86
CA LEU A 770 -10.20 0.80 -27.48
C LEU A 770 -11.32 0.60 -28.51
N ILE A 771 -11.51 1.55 -29.44
CA ILE A 771 -12.52 1.41 -30.52
C ILE A 771 -12.00 0.63 -31.73
N ARG A 772 -10.82 0.00 -31.62
CA ARG A 772 -10.14 -0.83 -32.62
C ARG A 772 -9.79 -2.20 -31.99
N PRO A 773 -9.55 -3.26 -32.78
CA PRO A 773 -9.16 -4.58 -32.24
C PRO A 773 -7.92 -4.51 -31.34
N GLN A 774 -7.91 -5.22 -30.21
CA GLN A 774 -6.79 -5.14 -29.26
C GLN A 774 -5.68 -6.17 -29.55
N ASN A 775 -6.03 -7.32 -30.10
CA ASN A 775 -5.10 -8.42 -30.36
C ASN A 775 -4.33 -8.19 -31.67
N ALA A 776 -3.03 -7.92 -31.57
CA ALA A 776 -2.15 -7.62 -32.70
C ALA A 776 -1.09 -8.71 -32.96
N GLY A 777 -1.23 -9.89 -32.36
CA GLY A 777 -0.23 -10.96 -32.40
C GLY A 777 0.89 -10.76 -31.37
N SER A 778 2.09 -11.32 -31.63
CA SER A 778 3.20 -11.47 -30.68
C SER A 778 3.96 -10.18 -30.30
N GLY A 779 3.42 -9.00 -30.64
CA GLY A 779 4.10 -7.71 -30.49
C GLY A 779 5.35 -7.54 -31.38
N PRO A 780 5.97 -6.34 -31.37
CA PRO A 780 7.24 -6.08 -32.06
C PRO A 780 8.31 -7.07 -31.63
N LYS A 781 9.09 -7.58 -32.60
CA LYS A 781 10.27 -8.44 -32.36
C LYS A 781 10.00 -9.70 -31.51
N GLY A 782 8.74 -10.12 -31.35
CA GLY A 782 8.34 -11.24 -30.49
C GLY A 782 8.36 -10.94 -28.99
N LEU A 783 8.56 -9.67 -28.59
CA LEU A 783 8.67 -9.27 -27.19
C LEU A 783 7.35 -9.38 -26.42
N GLY A 784 6.22 -9.60 -27.07
CA GLY A 784 4.89 -9.62 -26.43
C GLY A 784 4.23 -8.25 -26.40
N ASP A 785 3.03 -8.22 -25.83
CA ASP A 785 2.20 -7.03 -25.71
C ASP A 785 1.67 -6.97 -24.28
N TRP A 786 2.22 -6.06 -23.46
CA TRP A 786 2.16 -6.18 -22.00
C TRP A 786 1.19 -5.19 -21.36
N GLN A 787 0.69 -5.57 -20.18
CA GLN A 787 -0.05 -4.71 -19.27
C GLN A 787 0.67 -4.69 -17.93
N PHE A 788 1.04 -3.50 -17.46
CA PHE A 788 1.65 -3.27 -16.16
C PHE A 788 0.66 -2.57 -15.24
N SER A 789 0.55 -3.05 -14.00
CA SER A 789 -0.28 -2.42 -12.98
C SER A 789 0.51 -2.26 -11.68
N LEU A 790 0.67 -1.01 -11.23
CA LEU A 790 1.35 -0.71 -9.96
C LEU A 790 0.49 -1.15 -8.78
N ILE A 791 1.13 -1.73 -7.76
CA ILE A 791 0.45 -2.19 -6.54
C ILE A 791 0.70 -1.15 -5.45
N ASN A 792 -0.38 -0.64 -4.83
CA ASN A 792 -0.34 0.35 -3.75
C ASN A 792 0.73 -0.01 -2.69
N PRO A 793 1.67 0.90 -2.34
CA PRO A 793 1.73 2.31 -2.72
C PRO A 793 2.52 2.64 -4.00
N GLY A 794 3.12 1.65 -4.68
CA GLY A 794 3.59 1.76 -6.07
C GLY A 794 5.05 1.39 -6.35
N GLY A 795 5.91 1.23 -5.34
CA GLY A 795 7.36 1.03 -5.49
C GLY A 795 7.91 -0.28 -4.94
N THR A 796 7.06 -1.21 -4.50
CA THR A 796 7.47 -2.52 -3.95
C THR A 796 7.32 -3.67 -4.96
N MET A 797 6.26 -3.65 -5.77
CA MET A 797 5.87 -4.77 -6.63
C MET A 797 4.93 -4.31 -7.76
N LEU A 798 4.90 -5.08 -8.85
CA LEU A 798 4.04 -4.84 -10.02
C LEU A 798 3.23 -6.10 -10.36
N ALA A 799 2.00 -5.93 -10.83
CA ALA A 799 1.30 -6.99 -11.55
C ALA A 799 1.53 -6.85 -13.06
N VAL A 800 1.72 -7.98 -13.73
CA VAL A 800 2.08 -8.07 -15.15
C VAL A 800 1.21 -9.14 -15.83
N ARG A 801 0.66 -8.80 -16.99
CA ARG A 801 -0.09 -9.72 -17.89
C ARG A 801 0.35 -9.48 -19.33
N GLU A 802 0.21 -10.49 -20.18
CA GLU A 802 0.40 -10.36 -21.64
C GLU A 802 -0.98 -10.40 -22.31
N ARG A 803 -1.27 -9.44 -23.19
CA ARG A 803 -2.60 -9.27 -23.79
C ARG A 803 -3.00 -10.46 -24.67
N SER A 804 -2.04 -11.14 -25.28
CA SER A 804 -2.25 -12.39 -26.03
C SER A 804 -2.50 -13.63 -25.15
N ARG A 805 -2.27 -13.53 -23.84
CA ARG A 805 -2.52 -14.61 -22.87
C ARG A 805 -2.96 -14.04 -21.51
N PRO A 806 -4.14 -13.42 -21.44
CA PRO A 806 -4.53 -12.63 -20.28
C PRO A 806 -4.83 -13.46 -19.02
N GLY A 807 -5.12 -14.76 -19.16
CA GLY A 807 -5.25 -15.67 -18.02
C GLY A 807 -3.97 -15.82 -17.19
N TRP A 808 -2.79 -15.63 -17.80
CA TRP A 808 -1.52 -15.74 -17.07
C TRP A 808 -1.13 -14.42 -16.44
N ARG A 809 -0.85 -14.46 -15.14
CA ARG A 809 -0.56 -13.28 -14.33
C ARG A 809 0.67 -13.50 -13.46
N LEU A 810 1.57 -12.53 -13.50
CA LEU A 810 2.80 -12.51 -12.70
C LEU A 810 2.80 -11.29 -11.77
N ILE A 811 3.12 -11.52 -10.50
CA ILE A 811 3.52 -10.48 -9.56
C ILE A 811 5.05 -10.46 -9.53
N VAL A 812 5.62 -9.32 -9.88
CA VAL A 812 7.05 -9.08 -9.98
C VAL A 812 7.51 -8.22 -8.80
N PRO A 813 8.43 -8.69 -7.94
CA PRO A 813 9.02 -7.88 -6.89
C PRO A 813 10.00 -6.87 -7.49
N ILE A 814 9.89 -5.60 -7.07
CA ILE A 814 10.90 -4.58 -7.37
C ILE A 814 12.07 -4.69 -6.36
N ILE A 815 11.79 -5.22 -5.16
CA ILE A 815 12.66 -5.22 -3.99
C ILE A 815 12.80 -6.63 -3.40
N ASP A 816 13.98 -6.93 -2.84
CA ASP A 816 14.35 -8.28 -2.38
C ASP A 816 13.47 -8.89 -1.26
N ASN A 817 12.59 -8.12 -0.61
CA ASN A 817 11.72 -8.57 0.48
C ASN A 817 10.24 -8.74 0.08
N VAL A 818 9.95 -8.87 -1.21
CA VAL A 818 8.64 -9.29 -1.73
C VAL A 818 8.83 -10.56 -2.57
N SER A 819 7.89 -11.50 -2.47
CA SER A 819 7.94 -12.74 -3.25
C SER A 819 7.43 -12.55 -4.69
N TRP A 820 7.96 -13.38 -5.58
CA TRP A 820 7.34 -13.62 -6.89
C TRP A 820 6.05 -14.43 -6.68
N ARG A 821 5.02 -14.14 -7.48
CA ARG A 821 3.80 -14.96 -7.52
C ARG A 821 3.28 -15.15 -8.93
N PHE A 822 3.03 -16.38 -9.35
CA PHE A 822 2.41 -16.73 -10.62
C PHE A 822 1.03 -17.35 -10.37
N THR A 823 0.05 -16.95 -11.16
CA THR A 823 -1.28 -17.57 -11.18
C THR A 823 -1.75 -17.77 -12.61
N ASP A 824 -2.35 -18.92 -12.86
CA ASP A 824 -3.18 -19.18 -14.03
C ASP A 824 -4.65 -18.86 -13.69
N ALA A 825 -5.07 -17.63 -13.98
CA ALA A 825 -6.40 -17.12 -13.66
C ALA A 825 -7.50 -17.70 -14.57
N ASP A 826 -7.15 -18.42 -15.64
CA ASP A 826 -8.15 -19.20 -16.38
C ASP A 826 -8.55 -20.47 -15.58
N ALA A 827 -7.65 -21.00 -14.74
CA ALA A 827 -7.88 -22.13 -13.86
C ALA A 827 -8.37 -21.72 -12.45
N SER A 828 -7.83 -20.63 -11.89
CA SER A 828 -8.22 -20.07 -10.58
C SER A 828 -8.57 -18.57 -10.73
N PRO A 829 -9.81 -18.23 -11.14
CA PRO A 829 -10.22 -16.85 -11.45
C PRO A 829 -10.16 -15.85 -10.29
N HIS A 830 -10.11 -16.33 -9.04
CA HIS A 830 -9.98 -15.49 -7.84
C HIS A 830 -8.60 -15.63 -7.17
N GLU A 831 -7.69 -16.39 -7.80
CA GLU A 831 -6.33 -16.66 -7.36
C GLU A 831 -6.23 -17.34 -5.99
N GLU A 832 -7.12 -18.29 -5.72
CA GLU A 832 -7.05 -19.23 -4.59
C GLU A 832 -5.81 -20.13 -4.68
N GLU A 833 -5.38 -20.48 -5.90
CA GLU A 833 -4.16 -21.24 -6.17
C GLU A 833 -3.10 -20.34 -6.83
N SER A 834 -1.88 -20.37 -6.30
CA SER A 834 -0.74 -19.63 -6.89
C SER A 834 0.59 -20.26 -6.50
N VAL A 835 1.58 -20.16 -7.40
CA VAL A 835 2.97 -20.47 -7.09
C VAL A 835 3.61 -19.24 -6.47
N VAL A 836 4.32 -19.37 -5.35
CA VAL A 836 4.99 -18.27 -4.64
C VAL A 836 6.40 -18.68 -4.22
N ALA A 837 7.40 -17.84 -4.51
CA ALA A 837 8.75 -17.98 -3.95
C ALA A 837 9.52 -16.66 -3.98
N PHE A 838 10.51 -16.48 -3.10
CA PHE A 838 11.36 -15.29 -3.09
C PHE A 838 12.50 -15.33 -4.12
N ASP A 839 13.11 -16.50 -4.34
CA ASP A 839 14.17 -16.66 -5.33
C ASP A 839 13.59 -17.03 -6.70
N LEU A 840 14.10 -16.39 -7.76
CA LEU A 840 13.56 -16.53 -9.10
C LEU A 840 13.87 -17.89 -9.75
N ASP A 841 15.03 -18.50 -9.49
CA ASP A 841 15.37 -19.78 -10.11
C ASP A 841 14.61 -20.94 -9.43
N ILE A 842 14.34 -20.84 -8.12
CA ILE A 842 13.39 -21.72 -7.41
C ILE A 842 11.98 -21.52 -7.99
N PHE A 843 11.50 -20.28 -8.05
CA PHE A 843 10.18 -19.92 -8.56
C PHE A 843 9.92 -20.46 -9.98
N LEU A 844 10.88 -20.30 -10.89
CA LEU A 844 10.77 -20.79 -12.27
C LEU A 844 10.75 -22.32 -12.36
N SER A 845 11.42 -23.01 -11.42
CA SER A 845 11.39 -24.46 -11.31
C SER A 845 10.03 -24.95 -10.80
N ASP A 846 9.45 -24.28 -9.81
CA ASP A 846 8.13 -24.61 -9.26
C ASP A 846 7.00 -24.32 -10.26
N VAL A 847 7.10 -23.23 -11.04
CA VAL A 847 6.17 -22.95 -12.15
C VAL A 847 6.29 -23.99 -13.26
N GLU A 848 7.51 -24.44 -13.61
CA GLU A 848 7.68 -25.53 -14.61
C GLU A 848 7.09 -26.85 -14.10
N LEU A 849 7.23 -27.15 -12.81
CA LEU A 849 6.69 -28.37 -12.19
C LEU A 849 5.15 -28.38 -12.15
N GLN A 850 4.52 -27.25 -11.85
CA GLN A 850 3.06 -27.15 -11.64
C GLN A 850 2.27 -26.78 -12.91
N HIS A 851 2.78 -25.84 -13.72
CA HIS A 851 2.09 -25.32 -14.91
C HIS A 851 2.83 -25.61 -16.23
N GLY A 852 3.95 -26.33 -16.17
CA GLY A 852 4.71 -26.77 -17.33
C GLY A 852 5.68 -25.73 -17.90
N ARG A 853 6.54 -26.22 -18.79
CA ARG A 853 7.69 -25.46 -19.33
C ARG A 853 7.33 -24.16 -20.05
N GLU A 854 6.17 -24.10 -20.70
CA GLU A 854 5.73 -22.87 -21.38
C GLU A 854 5.34 -21.77 -20.40
N ALA A 855 4.79 -22.11 -19.22
CA ALA A 855 4.51 -21.15 -18.15
C ALA A 855 5.82 -20.57 -17.59
N SER A 856 6.79 -21.43 -17.29
CA SER A 856 8.12 -20.99 -16.80
C SER A 856 8.85 -20.10 -17.81
N LYS A 857 8.84 -20.44 -19.11
CA LYS A 857 9.36 -19.57 -20.18
C LYS A 857 8.67 -18.21 -20.22
N TRP A 858 7.34 -18.18 -20.13
CA TRP A 858 6.56 -16.95 -20.14
C TRP A 858 6.86 -16.07 -18.92
N VAL A 859 6.96 -16.68 -17.73
CA VAL A 859 7.36 -15.99 -16.49
C VAL A 859 8.75 -15.39 -16.62
N ARG A 860 9.74 -16.13 -17.17
CA ARG A 860 11.10 -15.62 -17.42
C ARG A 860 11.08 -14.42 -18.38
N LYS A 861 10.35 -14.53 -19.51
CA LYS A 861 10.15 -13.43 -20.47
C LYS A 861 9.50 -12.20 -19.81
N ALA A 862 8.45 -12.40 -19.02
CA ALA A 862 7.75 -11.33 -18.32
C ALA A 862 8.65 -10.63 -17.28
N ALA A 863 9.46 -11.38 -16.54
CA ALA A 863 10.43 -10.85 -15.58
C ALA A 863 11.52 -10.00 -16.26
N GLU A 864 12.06 -10.46 -17.39
CA GLU A 864 13.05 -9.72 -18.20
C GLU A 864 12.49 -8.41 -18.76
N VAL A 865 11.31 -8.46 -19.39
CA VAL A 865 10.64 -7.25 -19.92
C VAL A 865 10.32 -6.27 -18.79
N THR A 866 9.84 -6.76 -17.64
CA THR A 866 9.55 -5.91 -16.48
C THR A 866 10.81 -5.27 -15.89
N SER A 867 11.94 -5.99 -15.88
CA SER A 867 13.23 -5.41 -15.46
C SER A 867 13.65 -4.23 -16.33
N TRP A 868 13.50 -4.33 -17.66
CA TRP A 868 13.75 -3.20 -18.55
C TRP A 868 12.73 -2.07 -18.31
N TYR A 869 11.45 -2.41 -18.16
CA TYR A 869 10.37 -1.43 -18.02
C TYR A 869 10.46 -0.58 -16.74
N VAL A 870 10.90 -1.17 -15.61
CA VAL A 870 11.13 -0.44 -14.35
C VAL A 870 12.25 0.60 -14.51
N ASP A 871 13.39 0.20 -15.09
CA ASP A 871 14.50 1.11 -15.36
C ASP A 871 14.08 2.21 -16.34
N GLU A 872 13.27 1.87 -17.35
CA GLU A 872 12.82 2.82 -18.38
C GLU A 872 11.76 3.80 -17.86
N ASN A 873 10.82 3.36 -17.03
CA ASN A 873 9.81 4.22 -16.40
C ASN A 873 10.46 5.37 -15.62
N ALA A 874 11.49 5.09 -14.83
CA ALA A 874 12.23 6.11 -14.09
C ALA A 874 12.90 7.15 -15.01
N LYS A 875 13.43 6.72 -16.17
CA LYS A 875 14.00 7.64 -17.18
C LYS A 875 12.92 8.51 -17.82
N ARG A 876 11.78 7.93 -18.22
CA ARG A 876 10.63 8.65 -18.83
C ARG A 876 10.14 9.77 -17.92
N TRP A 877 9.95 9.47 -16.63
CA TRP A 877 9.56 10.43 -15.60
C TRP A 877 10.69 11.41 -15.18
N ARG A 878 11.89 11.31 -15.78
CA ARG A 878 13.13 12.02 -15.39
C ARG A 878 13.43 11.94 -13.89
N PHE A 879 13.07 10.83 -13.25
CA PHE A 879 13.07 10.69 -11.80
C PHE A 879 14.46 10.34 -11.25
N GLY A 880 15.15 11.33 -10.69
CA GLY A 880 16.51 11.21 -10.15
C GLY A 880 16.67 10.46 -8.82
N GLY A 881 15.69 9.65 -8.40
CA GLY A 881 15.77 8.76 -7.23
C GLY A 881 15.76 9.41 -5.84
N GLN A 882 15.90 10.74 -5.72
CA GLN A 882 15.81 11.43 -4.43
C GLN A 882 14.39 11.92 -4.16
N ARG A 883 13.75 11.39 -3.10
CA ARG A 883 12.63 12.10 -2.44
C ARG A 883 13.15 13.48 -2.03
N PRO A 884 12.55 14.59 -2.46
CA PRO A 884 13.04 15.92 -2.07
C PRO A 884 12.97 16.05 -0.55
N LYS A 885 14.04 16.61 0.03
CA LYS A 885 14.06 16.95 1.46
C LYS A 885 12.86 17.85 1.74
N LYS A 886 12.11 17.56 2.81
CA LYS A 886 10.94 18.34 3.25
C LYS A 886 11.19 19.83 3.01
N PRO A 887 10.28 20.56 2.32
CA PRO A 887 10.37 22.01 2.26
C PRO A 887 10.53 22.53 3.68
N ARG A 888 11.54 23.36 3.91
CA ARG A 888 11.56 24.14 5.16
C ARG A 888 10.28 24.97 5.15
N PRO A 889 9.50 25.03 6.24
CA PRO A 889 8.44 26.02 6.32
C PRO A 889 9.10 27.38 6.10
N ASN A 890 8.65 28.12 5.08
CA ASN A 890 9.01 29.53 4.98
C ASN A 890 8.47 30.25 6.23
N PRO A 891 9.24 31.20 6.80
CA PRO A 891 8.87 31.90 8.01
C PRO A 891 7.64 32.80 7.83
#